data_AF-A0A7K0QX76-F1
#
_entry.id   AF-A0A7K0QX76-F1
#
_cell.length_a   1.000
_cell.length_b   1.000
_cell.length_c   1.000
_cell.angle_alpha   90.00
_cell.angle_beta   90.00
_cell.angle_gamma   90.00
#
_symmetry.space_group_name_H-M   'P 1'
#
loop_
_entity.id
_entity.type
_entity.pdbx_description
1 polymer ?
#
loop_
_entity_poly.entity_id
_entity_poly.type
_entity_poly.pdbx_seq_one_letter_code
_entity_poly.pdbx_strand_id
1 'polypeptide(L)'
;MLDVNFFDELRIGLANADDIRGWSHGEVKKPETINYRTLKPEKDGLFCEKIFGPTRDWECNCGKYKRVRFKGIICERCGVEVTRAKVRRERMGHIELAAPVTHIWYFKGVPSRLGYLLDLAPKDLEKVIYFAAYMITTVDEDGRHQALPSLEAELGVEKKQIASRRDSDIETRQQKLEADLAALEAEGAKSDVRRKVRESGEREMASLRRRADTELERLDKVFDRFRTLKVQDLEGDEMLYREMRDRYGRWFDGSMGAAAIQKRLQSFDLEAEAEKLRDIVANGKGQRKTRALKRLKVVSAFLSTTNSPGGMVLDAVPVIPPDLRPMVQLDGGRFATSDLNDLYRRVINRNNRLKRLLDLGAPEIIVNNEKRMLQEAVDALFDNGRRGRPVTGPGNRPLKSLSDMLKGKQGRFRQNLLGKRVDYSGRSVIVVGPQLKLHQCGLPKQMALELFKPFVMKRLVDLNHAQNIKSAKRMVERSRPVVWDVLEEVIAEHPVLLNRAPTLHRLGIQAFEPQLIEGKAIQIHPLVCTAFNADFDGDQMAVHLPLSAEAQAEARILMLSSNNILSPSNGRPITTPTQDMVLGIYHLTSAVERPTGQLPAYSSVAEATMAMDSRFLGLRDWIDIRLSDITPTEGEVPEGWEVGDDLIVRTTLGRALFNEAMPSSFPFVNRHVDKKVLGGLVNRLADDYPKVVVAETLDLLKALGFRWATRSGVTISFEDVVTPASKGELLKLAEDKAENVQKKFDRGLITDSERRQELIEIWTRTTDEVAEAMRANFPIDNPIYIMVDSGARGNFMQVRQIAGMRGLVANPKGEIIPRPIKSNFREGLSVLEYFISTHGARKGLADTALRTADSGYLTRRLVDVSQDVIVREVDCETDRGLEFTIAVTVGGKVRPHDALDTTVSSRVLSRDVVVNGETIAPAGEELTTARSEELVALGVESVRVRSVLTCESKVGTCAMCYGKSLATGKLVDVGEAIGIIAAQSIGEPGTQLTMRTFHTGGVAGDDITHGLPRVVELFEARTPKGVAPISDVTGRIRFEDSDRTRKIVIIPDDGAEEISYTVSKRARLLVEDGGRINVGDPLVVGAIDPKQVLRILGNRQVQLHLTDEVQKVYRSQGVSIHDKHIEVIVRQMLKRVTILEPGDTDFLTGELVERTAFETGNRAVVAEGHTPASARPELMGITKASLATESWLSAASFQETTRVLTDAAIHAK
;
A
#
# COMPACT_ATOMS: atom_id res chain seq x y z
N MET A 1 35.47 -1.58 18.18
CA MET A 1 34.67 -1.28 16.97
C MET A 1 33.44 -2.14 17.07
N LEU A 2 32.26 -1.53 17.23
CA LEU A 2 31.00 -2.26 17.08
C LEU A 2 30.98 -2.85 15.67
N ASP A 3 30.67 -4.14 15.53
CA ASP A 3 30.40 -4.72 14.21
C ASP A 3 29.13 -4.03 13.69
N VAL A 4 29.28 -3.15 12.70
CA VAL A 4 28.20 -2.29 12.19
C VAL A 4 27.01 -3.09 11.65
N ASN A 5 27.19 -4.41 11.44
CA ASN A 5 26.16 -5.32 10.96
C ASN A 5 25.27 -5.93 12.06
N PHE A 6 25.60 -5.76 13.35
CA PHE A 6 24.79 -6.30 14.45
C PHE A 6 24.50 -5.22 15.50
N PHE A 7 23.28 -4.69 15.46
CA PHE A 7 22.74 -3.76 16.44
C PHE A 7 21.27 -4.08 16.65
N ASP A 8 20.81 -3.96 17.89
CA ASP A 8 19.42 -4.32 18.27
C ASP A 8 18.45 -3.14 18.09
N GLU A 9 18.93 -1.90 18.26
CA GLU A 9 18.09 -0.69 18.27
C GLU A 9 18.63 0.43 17.37
N LEU A 10 17.72 1.28 16.87
CA LEU A 10 18.05 2.45 16.05
C LEU A 10 17.26 3.68 16.51
N ARG A 11 17.97 4.65 17.07
CA ARG A 11 17.39 5.91 17.58
C ARG A 11 17.47 7.06 16.57
N ILE A 12 16.45 7.91 16.54
CA ILE A 12 16.42 9.18 15.80
C ILE A 12 16.17 10.36 16.74
N GLY A 13 16.77 11.52 16.49
CA GLY A 13 16.59 12.72 17.34
C GLY A 13 16.85 14.03 16.60
N LEU A 14 16.62 15.15 17.30
CA LEU A 14 16.99 16.49 16.81
C LEU A 14 18.50 16.68 16.92
N ALA A 15 19.09 17.32 15.91
CA ALA A 15 20.51 17.68 15.91
C ALA A 15 20.67 19.14 16.32
N ASN A 16 21.45 19.41 17.36
CA ASN A 16 21.80 20.76 17.75
C ASN A 16 22.97 21.29 16.90
N ALA A 17 23.23 22.59 16.97
CA ALA A 17 24.35 23.21 16.25
C ALA A 17 25.70 22.58 16.65
N ASP A 18 25.87 22.21 17.93
CA ASP A 18 27.10 21.58 18.43
C ASP A 18 27.30 20.16 17.89
N ASP A 19 26.21 19.39 17.75
CA ASP A 19 26.27 18.05 17.13
C ASP A 19 26.71 18.16 15.66
N ILE A 20 26.15 19.13 14.92
CA ILE A 20 26.49 19.39 13.53
C ILE A 20 27.97 19.79 13.39
N ARG A 21 28.49 20.61 14.31
CA ARG A 21 29.92 20.95 14.36
C ARG A 21 30.77 19.73 14.69
N GLY A 22 30.34 18.89 15.62
CA GLY A 22 31.01 17.64 15.99
C GLY A 22 31.12 16.64 14.85
N TRP A 23 30.11 16.55 13.97
CA TRP A 23 30.13 15.70 12.78
C TRP A 23 30.96 16.28 11.63
N SER A 24 31.23 17.58 11.66
CA SER A 24 31.83 18.28 10.53
C SER A 24 33.35 18.20 10.54
N HIS A 25 33.93 17.94 9.36
CA HIS A 25 35.37 18.01 9.15
C HIS A 25 35.85 19.40 8.68
N GLY A 26 34.96 20.41 8.61
CA GLY A 26 35.31 21.78 8.27
C GLY A 26 34.15 22.61 7.72
N GLU A 27 34.30 23.93 7.83
CA GLU A 27 33.32 24.92 7.37
C GLU A 27 33.46 25.19 5.86
N VAL A 28 32.34 25.14 5.13
CA VAL A 28 32.25 25.51 3.72
C VAL A 28 31.93 27.01 3.61
N LYS A 29 32.91 27.80 3.19
CA LYS A 29 32.80 29.27 3.10
C LYS A 29 32.45 29.75 1.70
N LYS A 30 32.90 29.03 0.68
CA LYS A 30 32.87 29.48 -0.71
C LYS A 30 31.78 28.77 -1.52
N PRO A 31 31.02 29.50 -2.37
CA PRO A 31 29.97 28.93 -3.21
C PRO A 31 30.52 28.13 -4.41
N GLU A 32 31.80 28.30 -4.74
CA GLU A 32 32.43 27.66 -5.88
C GLU A 32 32.58 26.14 -5.68
N THR A 33 32.54 25.41 -6.79
CA THR A 33 32.61 23.94 -6.81
C THR A 33 34.00 23.47 -7.22
N ILE A 34 34.31 23.56 -8.51
CA ILE A 34 35.58 23.16 -9.11
C ILE A 34 36.06 24.26 -10.06
N ASN A 35 37.36 24.27 -10.28
CA ASN A 35 37.95 25.13 -11.30
C ASN A 35 37.76 24.50 -12.69
N TYR A 36 37.05 25.18 -13.59
CA TYR A 36 36.73 24.64 -14.91
C TYR A 36 37.96 24.39 -15.82
N ARG A 37 39.11 25.03 -15.54
CA ARG A 37 40.34 24.84 -16.33
C ARG A 37 41.17 23.67 -15.81
N THR A 38 41.36 23.60 -14.49
CA THR A 38 42.23 22.58 -13.88
C THR A 38 41.48 21.33 -13.41
N LEU A 39 40.15 21.39 -13.40
CA LEU A 39 39.25 20.37 -12.86
C LEU A 39 39.46 20.06 -11.38
N LYS A 40 40.26 20.87 -10.68
CA LYS A 40 40.53 20.71 -9.25
C LYS A 40 39.43 21.34 -8.41
N PRO A 41 39.05 20.73 -7.28
CA PRO A 41 38.14 21.35 -6.34
C PRO A 41 38.70 22.65 -5.77
N GLU A 42 37.83 23.66 -5.65
CA GLU A 42 38.20 24.94 -5.06
C GLU A 42 38.41 24.84 -3.55
N LYS A 43 39.36 25.63 -3.02
CA LYS A 43 39.65 25.66 -1.58
C LYS A 43 38.50 26.32 -0.82
N ASP A 44 38.09 25.71 0.29
CA ASP A 44 36.96 26.11 1.14
C ASP A 44 35.59 26.13 0.42
N GLY A 45 35.52 25.57 -0.80
CA GLY A 45 34.30 25.44 -1.60
C GLY A 45 33.53 24.14 -1.37
N LEU A 46 32.46 23.94 -2.14
CA LEU A 46 31.53 22.81 -1.99
C LEU A 46 32.15 21.43 -2.22
N PHE A 47 33.31 21.35 -2.88
CA PHE A 47 34.00 20.08 -3.15
C PHE A 47 35.39 20.01 -2.48
N CYS A 48 35.68 20.94 -1.56
CA CYS A 48 37.01 21.14 -0.98
C CYS A 48 37.65 19.85 -0.46
N GLU A 49 38.85 19.53 -0.95
CA GLU A 49 39.57 18.33 -0.53
C GLU A 49 40.04 18.39 0.93
N LYS A 50 40.23 19.60 1.48
CA LYS A 50 40.63 19.78 2.89
C LYS A 50 39.53 19.29 3.84
N ILE A 51 38.27 19.54 3.49
CA ILE A 51 37.10 19.23 4.31
C ILE A 51 36.69 17.77 4.07
N PHE A 52 36.45 17.41 2.81
CA PHE A 52 35.83 16.13 2.46
C PHE A 52 36.83 14.99 2.22
N GLY A 53 38.12 15.30 2.04
CA GLY A 53 39.16 14.32 1.71
C GLY A 53 39.59 14.37 0.24
N PRO A 54 40.58 13.55 -0.16
CA PRO A 54 41.26 13.67 -1.46
C PRO A 54 40.41 13.16 -2.63
N THR A 55 40.50 13.81 -3.80
CA THR A 55 39.75 13.39 -5.01
C THR A 55 40.27 12.05 -5.57
N ARG A 56 41.57 11.77 -5.39
CA ARG A 56 42.23 10.53 -5.84
C ARG A 56 42.83 9.81 -4.64
N ASP A 57 42.84 8.49 -4.70
CA ASP A 57 43.40 7.66 -3.63
C ASP A 57 44.87 8.02 -3.37
N TRP A 58 45.17 8.34 -2.10
CA TRP A 58 46.53 8.62 -1.62
C TRP A 58 47.23 9.82 -2.28
N GLU A 59 46.47 10.81 -2.75
CA GLU A 59 46.99 12.03 -3.38
C GLU A 59 46.36 13.28 -2.77
N CYS A 60 47.19 14.22 -2.30
CA CYS A 60 46.73 15.53 -1.81
C CYS A 60 46.56 16.56 -2.95
N ASN A 61 45.75 17.60 -2.75
CA ASN A 61 45.42 18.62 -3.77
C ASN A 61 46.63 19.24 -4.48
N CYS A 62 47.68 19.58 -3.72
CA CYS A 62 48.89 20.22 -4.27
C CYS A 62 49.84 19.21 -4.96
N GLY A 63 49.61 17.91 -4.79
CA GLY A 63 50.43 16.85 -5.36
C GLY A 63 51.78 16.62 -4.66
N LYS A 64 52.06 17.26 -3.51
CA LYS A 64 53.29 17.06 -2.73
C LYS A 64 53.40 15.62 -2.22
N TYR A 65 52.34 15.15 -1.55
CA TYR A 65 52.23 13.78 -1.10
C TYR A 65 51.39 12.98 -2.09
N LYS A 66 52.03 11.96 -2.66
CA LYS A 66 51.43 10.94 -3.53
C LYS A 66 51.94 9.57 -3.08
N ARG A 67 51.08 8.55 -3.18
CA ARG A 67 51.32 7.13 -2.84
C ARG A 67 50.97 6.77 -1.39
N VAL A 68 50.69 5.48 -1.20
CA VAL A 68 50.21 4.86 0.06
C VAL A 68 51.17 5.08 1.25
N ARG A 69 52.47 5.24 1.02
CA ARG A 69 53.48 5.41 2.09
C ARG A 69 53.25 6.62 2.99
N PHE A 70 52.51 7.63 2.52
CA PHE A 70 52.19 8.85 3.26
C PHE A 70 50.80 8.81 3.91
N LYS A 71 50.24 7.60 4.08
CA LYS A 71 48.92 7.39 4.71
C LYS A 71 48.79 8.14 6.03
N GLY A 72 47.72 8.91 6.17
CA GLY A 72 47.39 9.63 7.40
C GLY A 72 48.15 10.94 7.62
N ILE A 73 49.09 11.30 6.73
CA ILE A 73 49.78 12.59 6.80
C ILE A 73 48.83 13.70 6.30
N ILE A 74 48.70 14.77 7.08
CA ILE A 74 48.02 16.00 6.67
C ILE A 74 49.04 16.89 5.98
N CYS A 75 48.79 17.22 4.72
CA CYS A 75 49.72 18.00 3.92
C CYS A 75 49.86 19.44 4.44
N GLU A 76 51.05 19.88 4.83
CA GLU A 76 51.28 21.25 5.35
C GLU A 76 51.01 22.35 4.31
N ARG A 77 51.12 22.07 3.00
CA ARG A 77 50.83 23.06 1.95
C ARG A 77 49.35 23.25 1.65
N CYS A 78 48.54 22.18 1.68
CA CYS A 78 47.13 22.23 1.26
C CYS A 78 46.11 21.81 2.32
N GLY A 79 46.57 21.27 3.45
CA GLY A 79 45.75 20.79 4.56
C GLY A 79 44.97 19.50 4.28
N VAL A 80 45.17 18.87 3.12
CA VAL A 80 44.48 17.63 2.75
C VAL A 80 45.16 16.43 3.39
N GLU A 81 44.36 15.59 4.04
CA GLU A 81 44.79 14.31 4.60
C GLU A 81 44.92 13.26 3.50
N VAL A 82 46.05 12.54 3.49
CA VAL A 82 46.33 11.52 2.48
C VAL A 82 45.68 10.19 2.86
N THR A 83 44.47 9.97 2.34
CA THR A 83 43.66 8.75 2.54
C THR A 83 43.05 8.26 1.22
N ARG A 84 42.15 7.27 1.28
CA ARG A 84 41.37 6.85 0.10
C ARG A 84 40.27 7.87 -0.19
N ALA A 85 39.93 8.09 -1.45
CA ALA A 85 38.87 9.00 -1.87
C ALA A 85 37.49 8.61 -1.34
N LYS A 86 37.29 7.33 -0.94
CA LYS A 86 36.04 6.83 -0.33
C LYS A 86 35.54 7.68 0.84
N VAL A 87 36.43 8.31 1.61
CA VAL A 87 36.04 9.18 2.73
C VAL A 87 35.18 10.38 2.29
N ARG A 88 35.26 10.80 1.01
CA ARG A 88 34.43 11.86 0.42
C ARG A 88 32.95 11.51 0.28
N ARG A 89 32.60 10.25 0.54
CA ARG A 89 31.22 9.77 0.62
C ARG A 89 30.67 9.73 2.04
N GLU A 90 31.54 9.87 3.04
CA GLU A 90 31.22 9.70 4.47
C GLU A 90 31.40 11.01 5.26
N ARG A 91 32.42 11.83 4.95
CA ARG A 91 32.73 13.08 5.68
C ARG A 91 31.73 14.20 5.39
N MET A 92 31.14 14.77 6.44
CA MET A 92 30.25 15.93 6.33
C MET A 92 30.99 17.26 6.50
N GLY A 93 30.47 18.29 5.85
CA GLY A 93 30.85 19.69 6.09
C GLY A 93 29.72 20.42 6.84
N HIS A 94 29.92 21.67 7.20
CA HIS A 94 28.83 22.54 7.67
C HIS A 94 28.99 23.96 7.12
N ILE A 95 27.91 24.75 7.19
CA ILE A 95 27.89 26.18 6.90
C ILE A 95 27.47 26.90 8.18
N GLU A 96 28.32 27.80 8.67
CA GLU A 96 27.99 28.65 9.81
C GLU A 96 27.14 29.84 9.34
N LEU A 97 25.88 29.90 9.77
CA LEU A 97 24.94 30.93 9.35
C LEU A 97 25.16 32.24 10.11
N ALA A 98 25.01 33.37 9.42
CA ALA A 98 25.12 34.70 10.00
C ALA A 98 23.86 35.12 10.78
N ALA A 99 22.74 34.44 10.54
CA ALA A 99 21.51 34.60 11.28
C ALA A 99 20.86 33.22 11.46
N PRO A 100 20.23 32.95 12.61
CA PRO A 100 19.49 31.72 12.85
C PRO A 100 18.37 31.56 11.81
N VAL A 101 18.07 30.32 11.43
CA VAL A 101 16.96 29.98 10.54
C VAL A 101 16.14 28.83 11.11
N THR A 102 14.82 28.86 10.95
CA THR A 102 13.98 27.72 11.39
C THR A 102 14.04 26.58 10.39
N HIS A 103 13.95 25.33 10.84
CA HIS A 103 13.83 24.19 9.94
C HIS A 103 12.37 24.01 9.47
N ILE A 104 12.15 23.96 8.14
CA ILE A 104 10.82 24.03 7.51
C ILE A 104 9.85 22.93 7.96
N TRP A 105 10.32 21.73 8.31
CA TRP A 105 9.45 20.64 8.76
C TRP A 105 8.71 20.95 10.07
N TYR A 106 9.34 21.65 11.02
CA TYR A 106 8.72 21.96 12.32
C TYR A 106 7.78 23.16 12.24
N PHE A 107 7.99 24.04 11.26
CA PHE A 107 7.16 25.21 10.99
C PHE A 107 5.98 24.90 10.05
N LYS A 108 6.22 24.43 8.81
CA LYS A 108 5.19 24.08 7.80
C LYS A 108 4.73 22.62 7.85
N GLY A 109 5.19 21.85 8.82
CA GLY A 109 4.58 20.56 9.15
C GLY A 109 3.08 20.74 9.40
N VAL A 110 2.27 19.75 9.02
CA VAL A 110 0.85 19.71 9.38
C VAL A 110 0.67 18.50 10.31
N PRO A 111 0.49 18.71 11.62
CA PRO A 111 0.44 20.00 12.33
C PRO A 111 1.82 20.67 12.52
N SER A 112 1.81 22.00 12.74
CA SER A 112 3.03 22.79 13.02
C SER A 112 3.48 22.53 14.45
N ARG A 113 4.71 22.05 14.62
CA ARG A 113 5.26 21.65 15.93
C ARG A 113 5.65 22.88 16.75
N LEU A 114 6.28 23.86 16.10
CA LEU A 114 6.54 25.17 16.70
C LEU A 114 5.25 25.90 17.08
N GLY A 115 4.21 25.81 16.23
CA GLY A 115 2.91 26.41 16.53
C GLY A 115 2.25 25.83 17.77
N TYR A 116 2.32 24.50 17.97
CA TYR A 116 1.79 23.89 19.19
C TYR A 116 2.64 24.15 20.43
N LEU A 117 3.96 24.17 20.30
CA LEU A 117 4.84 24.45 21.42
C LEU A 117 4.62 25.88 21.96
N LEU A 118 4.62 26.88 21.06
CA LEU A 118 4.53 28.31 21.43
C LEU A 118 3.08 28.84 21.54
N ASP A 119 2.08 28.01 21.29
CA ASP A 119 0.65 28.38 21.14
C ASP A 119 0.32 29.40 20.03
N LEU A 120 1.19 29.54 19.04
CA LEU A 120 1.01 30.48 17.94
C LEU A 120 0.31 29.85 16.75
N ALA A 121 -0.58 30.61 16.11
CA ALA A 121 -1.20 30.17 14.87
C ALA A 121 -0.14 30.08 13.75
N PRO A 122 -0.22 29.08 12.84
CA PRO A 122 0.78 28.91 11.78
C PRO A 122 0.96 30.12 10.86
N LYS A 123 -0.12 30.90 10.65
CA LYS A 123 -0.10 32.13 9.83
C LYS A 123 0.68 33.25 10.52
N ASP A 124 0.60 33.31 11.84
CA ASP A 124 1.26 34.33 12.64
C ASP A 124 2.74 34.00 12.83
N LEU A 125 3.06 32.72 13.06
CA LEU A 125 4.43 32.23 13.05
C LEU A 125 5.12 32.48 11.69
N GLU A 126 4.37 32.38 10.58
CA GLU A 126 4.88 32.75 9.25
C GLU A 126 5.25 34.23 9.16
N LYS A 127 4.44 35.12 9.73
CA LYS A 127 4.76 36.57 9.72
C LYS A 127 6.04 36.85 10.50
N VAL A 128 6.27 36.17 11.63
CA VAL A 128 7.49 36.35 12.43
C VAL A 128 8.71 35.85 11.65
N ILE A 129 8.71 34.59 11.20
CA ILE A 129 9.88 33.93 10.57
C ILE A 129 10.34 34.68 9.31
N TYR A 130 9.41 35.16 8.49
CA TYR A 130 9.72 35.85 7.24
C TYR A 130 9.72 37.38 7.35
N PHE A 131 9.98 37.91 8.56
CA PHE A 131 10.24 39.33 8.81
C PHE A 131 9.09 40.25 8.38
N ALA A 132 7.84 39.85 8.64
CA ALA A 132 6.65 40.67 8.40
C ALA A 132 6.00 41.22 9.68
N ALA A 133 6.35 40.68 10.85
CA ALA A 133 5.90 41.18 12.16
C ALA A 133 6.98 40.97 13.23
N TYR A 134 7.02 41.87 14.21
CA TYR A 134 7.81 41.72 15.43
C TYR A 134 7.08 40.82 16.43
N MET A 135 7.84 40.02 17.18
CA MET A 135 7.33 39.26 18.32
C MET A 135 8.00 39.77 19.59
N ILE A 136 7.19 40.08 20.60
CA ILE A 136 7.68 40.50 21.91
C ILE A 136 8.26 39.30 22.65
N THR A 137 9.53 39.37 23.02
CA THR A 137 10.27 38.28 23.67
C THR A 137 10.28 38.39 25.18
N THR A 138 10.33 39.62 25.71
CA THR A 138 10.36 39.89 27.15
C THR A 138 9.58 41.17 27.45
N VAL A 139 8.87 41.18 28.57
CA VAL A 139 8.20 42.37 29.12
C VAL A 139 8.50 42.39 30.61
N ASP A 140 9.01 43.52 31.10
CA ASP A 140 9.18 43.79 32.52
C ASP A 140 7.86 44.36 33.06
N GLU A 141 6.98 43.46 33.53
CA GLU A 141 5.66 43.84 34.01
C GLU A 141 5.72 44.69 35.29
N ASP A 142 6.65 44.37 36.20
CA ASP A 142 6.82 45.07 37.47
C ASP A 142 7.36 46.48 37.26
N GLY A 143 8.43 46.62 36.46
CA GLY A 143 8.99 47.91 36.10
C GLY A 143 8.01 48.79 35.32
N ARG A 144 7.19 48.19 34.45
CA ARG A 144 6.12 48.89 33.73
C ARG A 144 5.02 49.37 34.68
N HIS A 145 4.60 48.54 35.63
CA HIS A 145 3.53 48.91 36.57
C HIS A 145 3.94 50.08 37.48
N GLN A 146 5.20 50.12 37.93
CA GLN A 146 5.73 51.22 38.73
C GLN A 146 5.86 52.53 37.94
N ALA A 147 6.29 52.45 36.68
CA ALA A 147 6.50 53.62 35.83
C ALA A 147 5.21 54.17 35.19
N LEU A 148 4.14 53.36 35.11
CA LEU A 148 2.91 53.68 34.40
C LEU A 148 2.33 55.07 34.76
N PRO A 149 2.20 55.46 36.05
CA PRO A 149 1.61 56.76 36.41
C PRO A 149 2.46 57.95 35.94
N SER A 150 3.79 57.81 35.97
CA SER A 150 4.72 58.85 35.50
C SER A 150 4.60 59.02 33.98
N LEU A 151 4.55 57.90 33.25
CA LEU A 151 4.44 57.91 31.79
C LEU A 151 3.08 58.44 31.32
N GLU A 152 1.98 58.13 32.03
CA GLU A 152 0.66 58.71 31.74
C GLU A 152 0.66 60.23 31.93
N ALA A 153 1.33 60.73 32.97
CA ALA A 153 1.45 62.16 33.22
C ALA A 153 2.28 62.87 32.11
N GLU A 154 3.42 62.30 31.72
CA GLU A 154 4.26 62.81 30.63
C GLU A 154 3.49 62.86 29.30
N LEU A 155 2.79 61.78 28.95
CA LEU A 155 1.95 61.71 27.76
C LEU A 155 0.83 62.76 27.80
N GLY A 156 0.21 62.97 28.96
CA GLY A 156 -0.82 63.98 29.16
C GLY A 156 -0.32 65.40 28.92
N VAL A 157 0.92 65.72 29.30
CA VAL A 157 1.57 67.01 29.02
C VAL A 157 1.84 67.18 27.53
N GLU A 158 2.40 66.16 26.87
CA GLU A 158 2.71 66.19 25.44
C GLU A 158 1.45 66.39 24.59
N LYS A 159 0.35 65.68 24.91
CA LYS A 159 -0.94 65.87 24.25
C LYS A 159 -1.48 67.29 24.39
N LYS A 160 -1.35 67.89 25.58
CA LYS A 160 -1.76 69.28 25.82
C LYS A 160 -0.94 70.26 24.98
N GLN A 161 0.36 70.02 24.82
CA GLN A 161 1.22 70.85 23.96
C GLN A 161 0.83 70.76 22.48
N ILE A 162 0.54 69.56 21.98
CA ILE A 162 0.08 69.35 20.60
C ILE A 162 -1.29 70.01 20.37
N ALA A 163 -2.22 69.86 21.31
CA ALA A 163 -3.53 70.52 21.24
C ALA A 163 -3.40 72.05 21.25
N SER A 164 -2.57 72.60 22.13
CA SER A 164 -2.32 74.05 22.20
C SER A 164 -1.65 74.58 20.93
N ARG A 165 -0.70 73.84 20.34
CA ARG A 165 -0.07 74.19 19.06
C ARG A 165 -1.09 74.17 17.93
N ARG A 166 -1.92 73.14 17.85
CA ARG A 166 -3.02 73.03 16.88
C ARG A 166 -3.94 74.25 16.95
N ASP A 167 -4.36 74.62 18.16
CA ASP A 167 -5.30 75.72 18.37
C ASP A 167 -4.66 77.06 17.96
N SER A 168 -3.39 77.29 18.30
CA SER A 168 -2.60 78.46 17.89
C SER A 168 -2.40 78.55 16.37
N ASP A 169 -2.08 77.43 15.70
CA ASP A 169 -1.86 77.40 14.24
C ASP A 169 -3.16 77.67 13.47
N ILE A 170 -4.29 77.16 13.97
CA ILE A 170 -5.62 77.41 13.40
C ILE A 170 -6.00 78.87 13.58
N GLU A 171 -5.81 79.43 14.78
CA GLU A 171 -6.11 80.83 15.05
C GLU A 171 -5.29 81.75 14.15
N THR A 172 -3.98 81.51 14.03
CA THR A 172 -3.10 82.28 13.15
C THR A 172 -3.55 82.20 11.69
N ARG A 173 -3.94 81.00 11.22
CA ARG A 173 -4.41 80.83 9.84
C ARG A 173 -5.78 81.48 9.61
N GLN A 174 -6.67 81.44 10.61
CA GLN A 174 -7.97 82.09 10.58
C GLN A 174 -7.82 83.60 10.49
N GLN A 175 -6.97 84.21 11.33
CA GLN A 175 -6.67 85.65 11.27
C GLN A 175 -6.11 86.06 9.90
N LYS A 176 -5.22 85.23 9.32
CA LYS A 176 -4.70 85.47 7.96
C LYS A 176 -5.79 85.35 6.89
N LEU A 177 -6.69 84.37 7.00
CA LEU A 177 -7.81 84.22 6.07
C LEU A 177 -8.77 85.43 6.13
N GLU A 178 -9.05 85.93 7.33
CA GLU A 178 -9.86 87.13 7.53
C GLU A 178 -9.18 88.37 6.92
N ALA A 179 -7.86 88.51 7.09
CA ALA A 179 -7.07 89.58 6.45
C ALA A 179 -7.06 89.47 4.92
N ASP A 180 -6.86 88.26 4.37
CA ASP A 180 -6.86 87.98 2.93
C ASP A 180 -8.25 88.29 2.32
N LEU A 181 -9.35 87.95 3.03
CA LEU A 181 -10.71 88.24 2.58
C LEU A 181 -11.05 89.74 2.64
N ALA A 182 -10.59 90.45 3.69
CA ALA A 182 -10.77 91.89 3.83
C ALA A 182 -10.02 92.68 2.74
N ALA A 183 -8.80 92.26 2.39
CA ALA A 183 -8.04 92.84 1.29
C ALA A 183 -8.75 92.65 -0.07
N LEU A 184 -9.23 91.43 -0.34
CA LEU A 184 -9.98 91.11 -1.57
C LEU A 184 -11.33 91.83 -1.66
N GLU A 185 -11.94 92.16 -0.53
CA GLU A 185 -13.16 92.98 -0.45
C GLU A 185 -12.88 94.45 -0.75
N ALA A 186 -11.78 95.00 -0.21
CA ALA A 186 -11.32 96.36 -0.51
C ALA A 186 -10.91 96.54 -1.99
N GLU A 187 -10.38 95.50 -2.64
CA GLU A 187 -10.02 95.48 -4.06
C GLU A 187 -11.23 95.30 -5.01
N GLY A 188 -12.44 95.15 -4.49
CA GLY A 188 -13.66 95.02 -5.31
C GLY A 188 -13.81 93.67 -6.03
N ALA A 189 -13.17 92.61 -5.52
CA ALA A 189 -13.17 91.29 -6.18
C ALA A 189 -14.58 90.67 -6.27
N LYS A 190 -14.84 89.97 -7.40
CA LYS A 190 -16.09 89.24 -7.66
C LYS A 190 -16.38 88.22 -6.54
N SER A 191 -17.66 87.99 -6.24
CA SER A 191 -18.11 87.09 -5.17
C SER A 191 -17.56 85.66 -5.29
N ASP A 192 -17.38 85.14 -6.52
CA ASP A 192 -16.83 83.81 -6.76
C ASP A 192 -15.35 83.69 -6.35
N VAL A 193 -14.56 84.77 -6.45
CA VAL A 193 -13.14 84.78 -6.06
C VAL A 193 -13.01 84.75 -4.54
N ARG A 194 -13.81 85.56 -3.83
CA ARG A 194 -13.87 85.57 -2.37
C ARG A 194 -14.34 84.21 -1.81
N ARG A 195 -15.32 83.58 -2.46
CA ARG A 195 -15.77 82.22 -2.11
C ARG A 195 -14.65 81.19 -2.22
N LYS A 196 -13.90 81.17 -3.34
CA LYS A 196 -12.78 80.23 -3.53
C LYS A 196 -11.66 80.39 -2.50
N VAL A 197 -11.34 81.63 -2.12
CA VAL A 197 -10.31 81.90 -1.11
C VAL A 197 -10.78 81.46 0.28
N ARG A 198 -12.05 81.71 0.63
CA ARG A 198 -12.67 81.19 1.86
C ARG A 198 -12.63 79.66 1.91
N GLU A 199 -13.10 78.99 0.85
CA GLU A 199 -13.09 77.52 0.77
C GLU A 199 -11.66 76.94 0.85
N SER A 200 -10.66 77.61 0.25
CA SER A 200 -9.25 77.21 0.36
C SER A 200 -8.72 77.36 1.79
N GLY A 201 -9.02 78.48 2.46
CA GLY A 201 -8.60 78.71 3.85
C GLY A 201 -9.27 77.75 4.83
N GLU A 202 -10.56 77.49 4.68
CA GLU A 202 -11.29 76.48 5.46
C GLU A 202 -10.72 75.07 5.25
N ARG A 203 -10.36 74.73 4.01
CA ARG A 203 -9.72 73.44 3.69
C ARG A 203 -8.33 73.31 4.32
N GLU A 204 -7.56 74.39 4.36
CA GLU A 204 -6.25 74.42 5.04
C GLU A 204 -6.37 74.27 6.56
N MET A 205 -7.31 74.98 7.19
CA MET A 205 -7.60 74.82 8.63
C MET A 205 -8.09 73.41 8.97
N ALA A 206 -8.95 72.82 8.13
CA ALA A 206 -9.38 71.44 8.28
C ALA A 206 -8.22 70.43 8.12
N SER A 207 -7.25 70.72 7.25
CA SER A 207 -6.03 69.93 7.09
C SER A 207 -5.14 70.00 8.34
N LEU A 208 -4.96 71.20 8.93
CA LEU A 208 -4.21 71.39 10.17
C LEU A 208 -4.85 70.63 11.35
N ARG A 209 -6.18 70.72 11.51
CA ARG A 209 -6.93 69.93 12.52
C ARG A 209 -6.68 68.44 12.35
N ARG A 210 -6.92 67.90 11.14
CA ARG A 210 -6.74 66.47 10.87
C ARG A 210 -5.31 65.99 11.14
N ARG A 211 -4.28 66.79 10.83
CA ARG A 211 -2.88 66.43 11.12
C ARG A 211 -2.63 66.28 12.61
N ALA A 212 -3.06 67.25 13.42
CA ALA A 212 -2.91 67.21 14.87
C ALA A 212 -3.74 66.09 15.51
N ASP A 213 -4.98 65.89 15.05
CA ASP A 213 -5.83 64.82 15.56
C ASP A 213 -5.24 63.43 15.24
N THR A 214 -4.65 63.24 14.05
CA THR A 214 -3.93 62.00 13.69
C THR A 214 -2.69 61.79 14.57
N GLU A 215 -1.98 62.86 14.92
CA GLU A 215 -0.81 62.81 15.82
C GLU A 215 -1.24 62.40 17.25
N LEU A 216 -2.35 62.94 17.76
CA LEU A 216 -2.92 62.58 19.05
C LEU A 216 -3.43 61.13 19.08
N GLU A 217 -4.21 60.71 18.08
CA GLU A 217 -4.71 59.33 17.95
C GLU A 217 -3.56 58.32 17.92
N ARG A 218 -2.44 58.69 17.27
CA ARG A 218 -1.26 57.84 17.20
C ARG A 218 -0.58 57.70 18.55
N LEU A 219 -0.44 58.78 19.32
CA LEU A 219 0.10 58.73 20.69
C LEU A 219 -0.75 57.83 21.60
N ASP A 220 -2.08 57.95 21.50
CA ASP A 220 -3.01 57.06 22.20
C ASP A 220 -2.79 55.60 21.83
N LYS A 221 -2.75 55.29 20.53
CA LYS A 221 -2.52 53.93 20.03
C LYS A 221 -1.19 53.34 20.50
N VAL A 222 -0.11 54.12 20.50
CA VAL A 222 1.23 53.69 20.97
C VAL A 222 1.19 53.36 22.47
N PHE A 223 0.57 54.23 23.28
CA PHE A 223 0.51 54.05 24.72
C PHE A 223 -0.40 52.89 25.14
N ASP A 224 -1.60 52.80 24.55
CA ASP A 224 -2.55 51.71 24.81
C ASP A 224 -1.96 50.35 24.45
N ARG A 225 -1.19 50.29 23.35
CA ARG A 225 -0.51 49.06 22.96
C ARG A 225 0.60 48.68 23.92
N PHE A 226 1.41 49.64 24.37
CA PHE A 226 2.44 49.41 25.39
C PHE A 226 1.85 48.92 26.72
N ARG A 227 0.74 49.52 27.15
CA ARG A 227 0.03 49.16 28.39
C ARG A 227 -0.47 47.72 28.38
N THR A 228 -0.97 47.26 27.24
CA THR A 228 -1.56 45.91 27.08
C THR A 228 -0.57 44.85 26.60
N LEU A 229 0.70 45.21 26.40
CA LEU A 229 1.71 44.35 25.80
C LEU A 229 1.99 43.12 26.66
N LYS A 230 2.02 41.94 26.02
CA LYS A 230 2.37 40.66 26.64
C LYS A 230 3.49 39.97 25.88
N VAL A 231 4.17 39.03 26.54
CA VAL A 231 5.13 38.15 25.86
C VAL A 231 4.40 37.34 24.78
N GLN A 232 5.02 37.18 23.61
CA GLN A 232 4.46 36.56 22.39
C GLN A 232 3.43 37.40 21.62
N ASP A 233 3.09 38.59 22.08
CA ASP A 233 2.30 39.51 21.25
C ASP A 233 3.03 39.83 19.95
N LEU A 234 2.24 39.99 18.88
CA LEU A 234 2.74 40.26 17.55
C LEU A 234 2.40 41.68 17.16
N GLU A 235 3.39 42.40 16.64
CA GLU A 235 3.22 43.74 16.12
C GLU A 235 3.59 43.79 14.64
N GLY A 236 2.59 43.99 13.80
CA GLY A 236 2.76 44.06 12.34
C GLY A 236 3.00 45.47 11.83
N ASP A 237 2.65 46.48 12.62
CA ASP A 237 2.88 47.89 12.28
C ASP A 237 4.30 48.29 12.69
N GLU A 238 5.22 48.33 11.72
CA GLU A 238 6.63 48.66 11.94
C GLU A 238 6.81 50.06 12.53
N MET A 239 5.99 51.02 12.11
CA MET A 239 6.07 52.39 12.63
C MET A 239 5.63 52.45 14.08
N LEU A 240 4.56 51.73 14.44
CA LEU A 240 4.09 51.61 15.81
C LEU A 240 5.14 50.94 16.71
N TYR A 241 5.74 49.82 16.26
CA TYR A 241 6.78 49.12 17.02
C TYR A 241 8.01 50.00 17.24
N ARG A 242 8.44 50.75 16.21
CA ARG A 242 9.59 51.65 16.30
C ARG A 242 9.34 52.78 17.30
N GLU A 243 8.19 53.43 17.25
CA GLU A 243 7.83 54.48 18.22
C GLU A 243 7.68 53.93 19.64
N MET A 244 7.09 52.74 19.80
CA MET A 244 7.05 52.07 21.10
C MET A 244 8.45 51.76 21.62
N ARG A 245 9.38 51.32 20.76
CA ARG A 245 10.77 51.02 21.14
C ARG A 245 11.55 52.28 21.49
N ASP A 246 11.38 53.36 20.72
CA ASP A 246 12.07 54.63 20.95
C ASP A 246 11.61 55.28 22.27
N ARG A 247 10.32 55.16 22.63
CA ARG A 247 9.76 55.73 23.87
C ARG A 247 9.87 54.80 25.08
N TYR A 248 9.53 53.52 24.89
CA TYR A 248 9.31 52.55 25.97
C TYR A 248 10.20 51.30 25.89
N GLY A 249 11.24 51.29 25.06
CA GLY A 249 12.12 50.13 24.84
C GLY A 249 12.93 49.67 26.06
N ARG A 250 12.87 50.38 27.19
CA ARG A 250 13.46 49.94 28.46
C ARG A 250 12.67 48.81 29.13
N TRP A 251 11.36 48.75 28.91
CA TRP A 251 10.46 47.83 29.62
C TRP A 251 10.08 46.59 28.80
N PHE A 252 10.42 46.54 27.52
CA PHE A 252 10.16 45.37 26.68
C PHE A 252 11.25 45.18 25.62
N ASP A 253 11.48 43.94 25.22
CA ASP A 253 12.30 43.60 24.05
C ASP A 253 11.45 42.83 23.05
N GLY A 254 11.66 43.12 21.77
CA GLY A 254 11.01 42.43 20.67
C GLY A 254 12.01 42.16 19.55
N SER A 255 11.78 41.09 18.82
CA SER A 255 12.68 40.64 17.75
C SER A 255 11.86 40.13 16.57
N MET A 256 12.47 40.09 15.38
CA MET A 256 11.88 39.48 14.18
C MET A 256 12.63 38.21 13.78
N GLY A 257 11.99 37.42 12.91
CA GLY A 257 12.61 36.27 12.28
C GLY A 257 12.77 35.07 13.23
N ALA A 258 13.60 34.12 12.79
CA ALA A 258 13.91 32.93 13.58
C ALA A 258 14.64 33.25 14.90
N ALA A 259 15.37 34.38 14.97
CA ALA A 259 16.05 34.81 16.20
C ALA A 259 15.04 35.12 17.33
N ALA A 260 13.87 35.67 17.00
CA ALA A 260 12.80 35.90 17.98
C ALA A 260 12.27 34.59 18.55
N ILE A 261 12.09 33.58 17.68
CA ILE A 261 11.66 32.24 18.08
C ILE A 261 12.73 31.58 18.94
N GLN A 262 14.00 31.68 18.58
CA GLN A 262 15.12 31.11 19.34
C GLN A 262 15.18 31.68 20.76
N LYS A 263 15.14 33.02 20.90
CA LYS A 263 15.07 33.70 22.21
C LYS A 263 13.86 33.21 23.03
N ARG A 264 12.69 33.09 22.40
CA ARG A 264 11.48 32.63 23.08
C ARG A 264 11.58 31.19 23.53
N LEU A 265 12.18 30.30 22.73
CA LEU A 265 12.40 28.90 23.07
C LEU A 265 13.40 28.75 24.22
N GLN A 266 14.42 29.62 24.31
CA GLN A 266 15.38 29.64 25.41
C GLN A 266 14.75 30.10 26.73
N SER A 267 13.82 31.06 26.69
CA SER A 267 13.06 31.51 27.86
C SER A 267 11.78 30.70 28.12
N PHE A 268 11.56 29.59 27.41
CA PHE A 268 10.35 28.78 27.53
C PHE A 268 10.48 27.73 28.63
N ASP A 269 9.70 27.90 29.69
CA ASP A 269 9.57 26.88 30.74
C ASP A 269 8.59 25.79 30.27
N LEU A 270 9.14 24.60 30.00
CA LEU A 270 8.37 23.44 29.53
C LEU A 270 7.55 22.80 30.66
N GLU A 271 8.05 22.81 31.89
CA GLU A 271 7.40 22.17 33.04
C GLU A 271 6.18 22.97 33.45
N ALA A 272 6.34 24.29 33.63
CA ALA A 272 5.24 25.18 33.97
C ALA A 272 4.14 25.20 32.89
N GLU A 273 4.51 25.10 31.61
CA GLU A 273 3.50 25.02 30.53
C GLU A 273 2.79 23.65 30.51
N ALA A 274 3.49 22.55 30.80
CA ALA A 274 2.89 21.23 30.88
C ALA A 274 1.84 21.17 32.01
N GLU A 275 2.13 21.72 33.19
CA GLU A 275 1.18 21.82 34.31
C GLU A 275 -0.07 22.63 33.92
N LYS A 276 0.11 23.83 33.35
CA LYS A 276 -1.02 24.65 32.85
C LYS A 276 -1.88 23.88 31.84
N LEU A 277 -1.26 23.13 30.94
CA LEU A 277 -1.97 22.33 29.96
C LEU A 277 -2.72 21.16 30.59
N ARG A 278 -2.15 20.49 31.61
CA ARG A 278 -2.84 19.45 32.40
C ARG A 278 -4.08 20.01 33.09
N ASP A 279 -3.98 21.19 33.72
CA ASP A 279 -5.11 21.84 34.37
C ASP A 279 -6.23 22.19 33.39
N ILE A 280 -5.88 22.70 32.20
CA ILE A 280 -6.85 23.00 31.14
C ILE A 280 -7.49 21.72 30.61
N VAL A 281 -6.77 20.60 30.60
CA VAL A 281 -7.31 19.31 30.16
C VAL A 281 -8.28 18.72 31.19
N ALA A 282 -7.98 18.89 32.48
CA ALA A 282 -8.83 18.46 33.58
C ALA A 282 -10.14 19.27 33.64
N ASN A 283 -10.04 20.61 33.58
CA ASN A 283 -11.18 21.50 33.81
C ASN A 283 -11.86 22.02 32.53
N GLY A 284 -11.19 21.96 31.39
CA GLY A 284 -11.65 22.55 30.13
C GLY A 284 -12.69 21.71 29.39
N LYS A 285 -13.62 22.36 28.69
CA LYS A 285 -14.66 21.71 27.87
C LYS A 285 -14.44 21.90 26.37
N GLY A 286 -14.85 20.90 25.58
CA GLY A 286 -14.95 20.96 24.11
C GLY A 286 -13.64 21.20 23.34
N GLN A 287 -13.63 22.23 22.49
CA GLN A 287 -12.52 22.52 21.58
C GLN A 287 -11.23 22.94 22.30
N ARG A 288 -11.36 23.65 23.43
CA ARG A 288 -10.21 24.12 24.22
C ARG A 288 -9.42 22.94 24.81
N LYS A 289 -10.12 21.95 25.37
CA LYS A 289 -9.52 20.68 25.85
C LYS A 289 -8.79 19.95 24.73
N THR A 290 -9.44 19.82 23.57
CA THR A 290 -8.84 19.11 22.41
C THR A 290 -7.56 19.77 21.91
N ARG A 291 -7.48 21.12 21.90
CA ARG A 291 -6.25 21.85 21.54
C ARG A 291 -5.17 21.67 22.61
N ALA A 292 -5.53 21.76 23.89
CA ALA A 292 -4.60 21.59 25.01
C ALA A 292 -3.96 20.19 24.99
N LEU A 293 -4.73 19.13 24.73
CA LEU A 293 -4.20 17.75 24.58
C LEU A 293 -3.13 17.64 23.49
N LYS A 294 -3.39 18.22 22.31
CA LYS A 294 -2.44 18.18 21.20
C LYS A 294 -1.15 18.96 21.49
N ARG A 295 -1.26 20.06 22.24
CA ARG A 295 -0.09 20.84 22.69
C ARG A 295 0.69 20.07 23.75
N LEU A 296 0.00 19.52 24.75
CA LEU A 296 0.60 18.75 25.83
C LEU A 296 1.40 17.56 25.29
N LYS A 297 0.90 16.89 24.24
CA LYS A 297 1.65 15.82 23.56
C LYS A 297 3.03 16.27 23.07
N VAL A 298 3.15 17.46 22.49
CA VAL A 298 4.44 17.98 21.98
C VAL A 298 5.33 18.41 23.14
N VAL A 299 4.78 19.06 24.16
CA VAL A 299 5.54 19.52 25.34
C VAL A 299 6.08 18.31 26.13
N SER A 300 5.22 17.32 26.40
CA SER A 300 5.58 16.09 27.11
C SER A 300 6.68 15.30 26.39
N ALA A 301 6.69 15.32 25.05
CA ALA A 301 7.74 14.68 24.26
C ALA A 301 9.12 15.32 24.49
N PHE A 302 9.20 16.63 24.71
CA PHE A 302 10.46 17.30 25.03
C PHE A 302 10.87 17.12 26.50
N LEU A 303 9.91 17.00 27.41
CA LEU A 303 10.20 16.74 28.84
C LEU A 303 10.72 15.32 29.08
N SER A 304 10.19 14.33 28.35
CA SER A 304 10.59 12.92 28.47
C SER A 304 11.89 12.58 27.75
N THR A 305 12.43 13.49 26.94
CA THR A 305 13.61 13.22 26.11
C THR A 305 14.76 14.17 26.42
N THR A 306 15.97 13.78 26.03
CA THR A 306 17.18 14.62 26.17
C THR A 306 17.26 15.74 25.11
N ASN A 307 16.26 15.87 24.24
CA ASN A 307 16.29 16.78 23.10
C ASN A 307 15.85 18.19 23.53
N SER A 308 16.61 19.20 23.14
CA SER A 308 16.19 20.60 23.31
C SER A 308 15.29 21.05 22.15
N PRO A 309 14.19 21.79 22.42
CA PRO A 309 13.43 22.47 21.37
C PRO A 309 14.26 23.43 20.51
N GLY A 310 15.42 23.87 21.02
CA GLY A 310 16.37 24.72 20.30
C GLY A 310 16.83 24.15 18.97
N GLY A 311 16.92 22.81 18.82
CA GLY A 311 17.32 22.15 17.57
C GLY A 311 16.36 22.36 16.38
N MET A 312 15.18 22.95 16.61
CA MET A 312 14.28 23.38 15.52
C MET A 312 14.75 24.68 14.83
N VAL A 313 15.65 25.42 15.45
CA VAL A 313 16.33 26.60 14.91
C VAL A 313 17.80 26.26 14.66
N LEU A 314 18.26 26.51 13.44
CA LEU A 314 19.58 26.15 12.96
C LEU A 314 20.49 27.37 12.95
N ASP A 315 21.57 27.30 13.71
CA ASP A 315 22.70 28.23 13.61
C ASP A 315 23.77 27.72 12.63
N ALA A 316 23.85 26.40 12.46
CA ALA A 316 24.71 25.73 11.50
C ALA A 316 23.89 24.75 10.63
N VAL A 317 24.22 24.67 9.33
CA VAL A 317 23.57 23.75 8.39
C VAL A 317 24.59 22.71 7.91
N PRO A 318 24.30 21.39 8.01
CA PRO A 318 25.21 20.36 7.52
C PRO A 318 25.23 20.32 5.99
N VAL A 319 26.42 20.08 5.44
CA VAL A 319 26.66 19.89 4.01
C VAL A 319 26.91 18.42 3.75
N ILE A 320 26.03 17.80 2.96
CA ILE A 320 26.13 16.39 2.57
C ILE A 320 27.45 16.13 1.81
N PRO A 321 28.07 14.94 1.99
CA PRO A 321 29.31 14.57 1.31
C PRO A 321 29.22 14.73 -0.23
N PRO A 322 30.28 15.21 -0.91
CA PRO A 322 30.27 15.50 -2.35
C PRO A 322 29.88 14.32 -3.25
N ASP A 323 30.26 13.09 -2.90
CA ASP A 323 29.96 11.91 -3.71
C ASP A 323 28.47 11.54 -3.70
N LEU A 324 27.70 12.05 -2.73
CA LEU A 324 26.24 11.95 -2.69
C LEU A 324 25.55 13.06 -3.50
N ARG A 325 26.31 14.07 -3.94
CA ARG A 325 25.85 15.16 -4.83
C ARG A 325 26.86 15.40 -5.97
N PRO A 326 27.14 14.37 -6.78
CA PRO A 326 28.27 14.37 -7.69
C PRO A 326 28.17 15.44 -8.77
N MET A 327 29.34 15.83 -9.26
CA MET A 327 29.53 16.64 -10.45
C MET A 327 30.39 15.82 -11.41
N VAL A 328 29.80 15.39 -12.53
CA VAL A 328 30.45 14.49 -13.48
C VAL A 328 30.63 15.20 -14.81
N GLN A 329 31.81 15.09 -15.38
CA GLN A 329 32.10 15.59 -16.73
C GLN A 329 31.55 14.60 -17.76
N LEU A 330 30.79 15.12 -18.73
CA LEU A 330 30.33 14.37 -19.90
C LEU A 330 31.39 14.45 -21.01
N ASP A 331 31.36 13.51 -21.95
CA ASP A 331 32.35 13.40 -23.04
C ASP A 331 32.50 14.69 -23.88
N GLY A 332 31.45 15.51 -23.95
CA GLY A 332 31.46 16.82 -24.62
C GLY A 332 32.08 17.98 -23.81
N GLY A 333 32.78 17.70 -22.70
CA GLY A 333 33.40 18.69 -21.82
C GLY A 333 32.41 19.46 -20.92
N ARG A 334 31.10 19.22 -21.06
CA ARG A 334 30.05 19.78 -20.19
C ARG A 334 29.99 19.05 -18.86
N PHE A 335 29.45 19.70 -17.84
CA PHE A 335 29.24 19.08 -16.52
C PHE A 335 27.76 18.79 -16.27
N ALA A 336 27.48 17.59 -15.75
CA ALA A 336 26.21 17.25 -15.14
C ALA A 336 26.36 17.38 -13.62
N THR A 337 25.52 18.21 -13.00
CA THR A 337 25.60 18.53 -11.57
C THR A 337 24.31 18.13 -10.87
N SER A 338 24.42 17.62 -9.64
CA SER A 338 23.23 17.43 -8.78
C SER A 338 22.56 18.78 -8.47
N ASP A 339 21.22 18.81 -8.51
CA ASP A 339 20.37 19.97 -8.16
C ASP A 339 20.69 20.53 -6.75
N LEU A 340 21.12 19.66 -5.82
CA LEU A 340 21.49 20.06 -4.46
C LEU A 340 22.63 21.08 -4.44
N ASN A 341 23.58 20.98 -5.37
CA ASN A 341 24.71 21.90 -5.42
C ASN A 341 24.24 23.33 -5.67
N ASP A 342 23.19 23.52 -6.47
CA ASP A 342 22.61 24.85 -6.72
C ASP A 342 21.89 25.40 -5.50
N LEU A 343 21.19 24.54 -4.74
CA LEU A 343 20.54 24.93 -3.48
C LEU A 343 21.56 25.31 -2.41
N TYR A 344 22.60 24.49 -2.20
CA TYR A 344 23.71 24.82 -1.29
C TYR A 344 24.41 26.11 -1.69
N ARG A 345 24.71 26.28 -2.98
CA ARG A 345 25.34 27.49 -3.51
C ARG A 345 24.49 28.73 -3.23
N ARG A 346 23.16 28.62 -3.34
CA ARG A 346 22.24 29.72 -3.01
C ARG A 346 22.31 30.08 -1.53
N VAL A 347 22.31 29.09 -0.62
CA VAL A 347 22.46 29.32 0.82
C VAL A 347 23.77 30.04 1.14
N ILE A 348 24.89 29.54 0.61
CA ILE A 348 26.23 30.13 0.85
C ILE A 348 26.28 31.57 0.32
N ASN A 349 25.77 31.83 -0.89
CA ASN A 349 25.74 33.18 -1.47
C ASN A 349 24.93 34.16 -0.62
N ARG A 350 23.75 33.76 -0.15
CA ARG A 350 22.91 34.59 0.72
C ARG A 350 23.56 34.82 2.08
N ASN A 351 24.16 33.79 2.66
CA ASN A 351 24.86 33.88 3.94
C ASN A 351 26.07 34.83 3.86
N ASN A 352 26.91 34.69 2.82
CA ASN A 352 28.07 35.55 2.61
C ASN A 352 27.69 37.00 2.27
N ARG A 353 26.53 37.21 1.65
CA ARG A 353 25.99 38.56 1.42
C ARG A 353 25.50 39.17 2.73
N LEU A 354 24.82 38.39 3.56
CA LEU A 354 24.35 38.82 4.88
C LEU A 354 25.52 39.17 5.81
N LYS A 355 26.58 38.34 5.90
CA LYS A 355 27.79 38.65 6.67
C LYS A 355 28.38 40.02 6.27
N ARG A 356 28.56 40.23 4.96
CA ARG A 356 29.05 41.52 4.43
C ARG A 356 28.13 42.71 4.75
N LEU A 357 26.81 42.52 4.71
CA LEU A 357 25.86 43.60 5.06
C LEU A 357 25.91 43.95 6.55
N LEU A 358 26.12 42.96 7.42
CA LEU A 358 26.31 43.19 8.86
C LEU A 358 27.63 43.92 9.13
N ASP A 359 28.72 43.52 8.47
CA ASP A 359 30.04 44.17 8.61
C ASP A 359 30.02 45.64 8.14
N LEU A 360 29.22 45.95 7.11
CA LEU A 360 29.03 47.30 6.59
C LEU A 360 28.06 48.16 7.41
N GLY A 361 27.40 47.60 8.44
CA GLY A 361 26.39 48.32 9.22
C GLY A 361 25.17 48.75 8.38
N ALA A 362 24.75 47.92 7.42
CA ALA A 362 23.62 48.25 6.54
C ALA A 362 22.31 48.44 7.32
N PRO A 363 21.38 49.29 6.84
CA PRO A 363 20.08 49.49 7.48
C PRO A 363 19.30 48.20 7.72
N GLU A 364 18.55 48.14 8.83
CA GLU A 364 17.85 46.94 9.30
C GLU A 364 16.87 46.36 8.26
N ILE A 365 16.20 47.20 7.46
CA ILE A 365 15.28 46.76 6.39
C ILE A 365 16.02 45.88 5.36
N ILE A 366 17.23 46.26 4.95
CA ILE A 366 18.03 45.51 3.97
C ILE A 366 18.51 44.20 4.59
N VAL A 367 18.96 44.26 5.85
CA VAL A 367 19.39 43.08 6.62
C VAL A 367 18.25 42.09 6.79
N ASN A 368 17.05 42.56 7.15
CA ASN A 368 15.85 41.72 7.34
C ASN A 368 15.39 41.07 6.03
N ASN A 369 15.46 41.81 4.92
CA ASN A 369 15.18 41.24 3.61
C ASN A 369 16.19 40.14 3.24
N GLU A 370 17.49 40.35 3.48
CA GLU A 370 18.49 39.31 3.17
C GLU A 370 18.39 38.10 4.13
N LYS A 371 18.07 38.31 5.42
CA LYS A 371 17.74 37.24 6.37
C LYS A 371 16.53 36.42 5.90
N ARG A 372 15.47 37.07 5.41
CA ARG A 372 14.31 36.40 4.79
C ARG A 372 14.73 35.55 3.58
N MET A 373 15.56 36.09 2.69
CA MET A 373 16.05 35.35 1.53
C MET A 373 16.94 34.16 1.92
N LEU A 374 17.71 34.28 3.01
CA LEU A 374 18.51 33.18 3.56
C LEU A 374 17.61 32.07 4.11
N GLN A 375 16.57 32.41 4.88
CA GLN A 375 15.56 31.46 5.35
C GLN A 375 14.91 30.72 4.17
N GLU A 376 14.48 31.43 3.12
CA GLU A 376 13.89 30.82 1.92
C GLU A 376 14.86 29.89 1.17
N ALA A 377 16.16 30.21 1.17
CA ALA A 377 17.17 29.35 0.57
C ALA A 377 17.36 28.04 1.35
N VAL A 378 17.33 28.10 2.69
CA VAL A 378 17.42 26.93 3.55
C VAL A 378 16.15 26.08 3.49
N ASP A 379 14.99 26.73 3.44
CA ASP A 379 13.69 26.08 3.21
C ASP A 379 13.71 25.25 1.91
N ALA A 380 14.18 25.85 0.82
CA ALA A 380 14.28 25.18 -0.47
C ALA A 380 15.34 24.06 -0.50
N LEU A 381 16.42 24.19 0.28
CA LEU A 381 17.44 23.14 0.42
C LEU A 381 16.87 21.88 1.08
N PHE A 382 16.11 22.05 2.17
CA PHE A 382 15.52 20.93 2.90
C PHE A 382 14.26 20.37 2.21
N ASP A 383 13.28 21.20 1.84
CA ASP A 383 12.03 20.76 1.22
C ASP A 383 11.48 21.81 0.21
N ASN A 384 11.94 21.71 -1.05
CA ASN A 384 11.61 22.68 -2.10
C ASN A 384 10.14 22.59 -2.51
N GLY A 385 9.45 23.74 -2.55
CA GLY A 385 8.02 23.82 -2.90
C GLY A 385 7.06 23.57 -1.73
N ARG A 386 7.57 23.33 -0.52
CA ARG A 386 6.74 23.23 0.69
C ARG A 386 6.10 24.58 1.06
N ARG A 387 6.79 25.69 0.79
CA ARG A 387 6.28 27.06 0.91
C ARG A 387 6.34 27.76 -0.43
N GLY A 388 5.20 28.32 -0.87
CA GLY A 388 5.13 29.13 -2.08
C GLY A 388 5.47 28.35 -3.34
N ARG A 389 5.99 29.06 -4.34
CA ARG A 389 6.43 28.45 -5.61
C ARG A 389 7.81 27.80 -5.41
N PRO A 390 8.02 26.58 -5.91
CA PRO A 390 9.32 25.94 -5.82
C PRO A 390 10.37 26.71 -6.60
N VAL A 391 11.61 26.64 -6.13
CA VAL A 391 12.76 27.11 -6.89
C VAL A 391 12.93 26.23 -8.12
N THR A 392 12.82 26.85 -9.30
CA THR A 392 13.02 26.18 -10.58
C THR A 392 14.46 26.34 -11.07
N GLY A 393 14.97 25.29 -11.69
CA GLY A 393 16.23 25.29 -12.43
C GLY A 393 16.02 25.62 -13.91
N PRO A 394 17.06 25.43 -14.74
CA PRO A 394 16.95 25.52 -16.19
C PRO A 394 15.83 24.61 -16.72
N GLY A 395 14.98 25.13 -17.61
CA GLY A 395 13.84 24.40 -18.16
C GLY A 395 12.59 24.36 -17.28
N ASN A 396 12.46 25.29 -16.32
CA ASN A 396 11.30 25.41 -15.40
C ASN A 396 10.99 24.16 -14.56
N ARG A 397 11.95 23.22 -14.47
CA ARG A 397 11.84 22.05 -13.61
C ARG A 397 12.13 22.45 -12.15
N PRO A 398 11.33 22.04 -11.15
CA PRO A 398 11.67 22.25 -9.75
C PRO A 398 12.95 21.49 -9.40
N LEU A 399 13.87 22.17 -8.69
CA LEU A 399 15.10 21.55 -8.18
C LEU A 399 14.76 20.52 -7.10
N LYS A 400 15.42 19.36 -7.12
CA LYS A 400 15.26 18.33 -6.08
C LYS A 400 15.95 18.75 -4.78
N SER A 401 15.21 18.74 -3.68
CA SER A 401 15.70 19.02 -2.32
C SER A 401 16.18 17.75 -1.59
N LEU A 402 16.73 17.91 -0.38
CA LEU A 402 17.14 16.77 0.47
C LEU A 402 15.96 15.86 0.82
N SER A 403 14.80 16.43 1.13
CA SER A 403 13.58 15.66 1.42
C SER A 403 13.10 14.87 0.20
N ASP A 404 13.21 15.44 -0.99
CA ASP A 404 12.77 14.78 -2.23
C ASP A 404 13.62 13.54 -2.57
N MET A 405 14.87 13.50 -2.08
CA MET A 405 15.71 12.30 -2.21
C MET A 405 15.20 11.13 -1.36
N LEU A 406 14.37 11.39 -0.35
CA LEU A 406 13.79 10.35 0.51
C LEU A 406 12.37 9.98 0.07
N LYS A 407 11.61 10.95 -0.44
CA LYS A 407 10.18 10.81 -0.80
C LYS A 407 9.94 10.08 -2.12
N GLY A 408 8.79 9.41 -2.21
CA GLY A 408 8.23 8.94 -3.48
C GLY A 408 8.90 7.69 -4.06
N LYS A 409 8.50 7.30 -5.28
CA LYS A 409 9.00 6.09 -5.95
C LYS A 409 10.49 6.15 -6.27
N GLN A 410 11.00 7.34 -6.61
CA GLN A 410 12.42 7.59 -6.86
C GLN A 410 13.23 7.92 -5.59
N GLY A 411 12.56 7.93 -4.43
CA GLY A 411 13.19 8.18 -3.15
C GLY A 411 14.05 7.00 -2.71
N ARG A 412 15.04 7.28 -1.88
CA ARG A 412 16.06 6.31 -1.43
C ARG A 412 15.45 5.08 -0.75
N PHE A 413 14.41 5.25 0.06
CA PHE A 413 13.71 4.13 0.72
C PHE A 413 13.16 3.12 -0.29
N ARG A 414 12.54 3.59 -1.38
CA ARG A 414 11.85 2.70 -2.32
C ARG A 414 12.75 2.21 -3.45
N GLN A 415 13.53 3.10 -4.05
CA GLN A 415 14.30 2.77 -5.24
C GLN A 415 15.63 2.07 -4.93
N ASN A 416 16.23 2.35 -3.77
CA ASN A 416 17.61 1.93 -3.48
C ASN A 416 17.74 1.01 -2.25
N LEU A 417 16.81 1.09 -1.30
CA LEU A 417 16.82 0.21 -0.12
C LEU A 417 16.01 -1.05 -0.38
N LEU A 418 14.73 -0.92 -0.76
CA LEU A 418 13.85 -2.06 -1.04
C LEU A 418 14.14 -2.72 -2.39
N GLY A 419 14.29 -1.93 -3.46
CA GLY A 419 14.72 -2.41 -4.76
C GLY A 419 16.23 -2.24 -4.94
N LYS A 420 16.95 -3.28 -5.37
CA LYS A 420 18.36 -3.19 -5.75
C LYS A 420 18.61 -3.96 -7.03
N ARG A 421 19.55 -3.46 -7.83
CA ARG A 421 20.17 -4.28 -8.87
C ARG A 421 21.13 -5.23 -8.17
N VAL A 422 21.05 -6.50 -8.53
CA VAL A 422 21.86 -7.56 -7.94
C VAL A 422 22.77 -8.15 -8.99
N ASP A 423 24.02 -8.39 -8.63
CA ASP A 423 24.96 -9.17 -9.43
C ASP A 423 24.52 -10.65 -9.45
N TYR A 424 25.21 -11.48 -10.23
CA TYR A 424 24.87 -12.91 -10.37
C TYR A 424 23.42 -13.16 -10.78
N SER A 425 22.93 -12.33 -11.70
CA SER A 425 21.60 -12.42 -12.28
C SER A 425 21.64 -12.30 -13.80
N GLY A 426 20.65 -12.87 -14.46
CA GLY A 426 20.45 -12.73 -15.90
C GLY A 426 18.98 -12.83 -16.29
N ARG A 427 18.67 -12.60 -17.56
CA ARG A 427 17.29 -12.64 -18.07
C ARG A 427 17.29 -13.20 -19.48
N SER A 428 16.34 -14.09 -19.77
CA SER A 428 16.08 -14.55 -21.13
C SER A 428 14.60 -14.86 -21.35
N VAL A 429 14.24 -15.08 -22.62
CA VAL A 429 12.91 -15.57 -23.03
C VAL A 429 12.75 -17.00 -22.53
N ILE A 430 11.53 -17.34 -22.10
CA ILE A 430 11.19 -18.70 -21.69
C ILE A 430 10.59 -19.50 -22.83
N VAL A 431 10.87 -20.79 -22.84
CA VAL A 431 10.29 -21.80 -23.72
C VAL A 431 9.87 -23.00 -22.90
N VAL A 432 8.94 -23.78 -23.43
CA VAL A 432 8.44 -24.97 -22.75
C VAL A 432 9.47 -26.10 -22.77
N GLY A 433 9.67 -26.79 -21.64
CA GLY A 433 10.51 -27.99 -21.54
C GLY A 433 9.71 -29.19 -21.01
N PRO A 434 8.90 -29.89 -21.83
CA PRO A 434 8.04 -30.98 -21.38
C PRO A 434 8.80 -32.18 -20.79
N GLN A 435 10.04 -32.40 -21.22
CA GLN A 435 10.92 -33.47 -20.76
C GLN A 435 11.52 -33.23 -19.37
N LEU A 436 11.53 -31.99 -18.89
CA LEU A 436 12.07 -31.63 -17.59
C LEU A 436 11.24 -32.24 -16.48
N LYS A 437 11.87 -32.56 -15.35
CA LYS A 437 11.16 -32.87 -14.09
C LYS A 437 10.68 -31.61 -13.40
N LEU A 438 9.75 -31.74 -12.46
CA LEU A 438 9.16 -30.58 -11.77
C LEU A 438 10.21 -29.67 -11.10
N HIS A 439 11.27 -30.25 -10.53
CA HIS A 439 12.38 -29.54 -9.87
C HIS A 439 13.45 -29.00 -10.83
N GLN A 440 13.36 -29.25 -12.14
CA GLN A 440 14.40 -28.91 -13.11
C GLN A 440 14.02 -27.69 -13.97
N CYS A 441 15.03 -26.95 -14.41
CA CYS A 441 14.90 -25.92 -15.45
C CYS A 441 16.05 -26.04 -16.45
N GLY A 442 15.82 -25.70 -17.72
CA GLY A 442 16.91 -25.65 -18.70
C GLY A 442 17.56 -24.29 -18.74
N LEU A 443 18.85 -24.21 -18.44
CA LEU A 443 19.64 -22.98 -18.46
C LEU A 443 20.62 -22.95 -19.65
N PRO A 444 20.59 -21.90 -20.49
CA PRO A 444 21.52 -21.77 -21.60
C PRO A 444 22.99 -21.79 -21.18
N LYS A 445 23.82 -22.58 -21.86
CA LYS A 445 25.27 -22.70 -21.57
C LYS A 445 25.99 -21.37 -21.42
N GLN A 446 25.76 -20.41 -22.33
CA GLN A 446 26.40 -19.09 -22.27
C GLN A 446 25.98 -18.27 -21.04
N MET A 447 24.70 -18.37 -20.67
CA MET A 447 24.16 -17.67 -19.50
C MET A 447 24.69 -18.27 -18.21
N ALA A 448 24.70 -19.60 -18.11
CA ALA A 448 25.27 -20.33 -16.99
C ALA A 448 26.77 -20.01 -16.82
N LEU A 449 27.54 -19.96 -17.92
CA LEU A 449 28.96 -19.65 -17.85
C LEU A 449 29.25 -18.28 -17.23
N GLU A 450 28.46 -17.25 -17.53
CA GLU A 450 28.66 -15.92 -16.94
C GLU A 450 28.19 -15.85 -15.49
N LEU A 451 27.09 -16.53 -15.13
CA LEU A 451 26.61 -16.62 -13.75
C LEU A 451 27.59 -17.35 -12.84
N PHE A 452 28.11 -18.49 -13.29
CA PHE A 452 29.00 -19.35 -12.51
C PHE A 452 30.49 -19.05 -12.73
N LYS A 453 30.81 -17.96 -13.45
CA LYS A 453 32.17 -17.57 -13.83
C LYS A 453 33.22 -17.69 -12.73
N PRO A 454 33.03 -17.15 -11.49
CA PRO A 454 34.05 -17.29 -10.45
C PRO A 454 34.25 -18.73 -9.97
N PHE A 455 33.19 -19.55 -9.93
CA PHE A 455 33.27 -20.96 -9.54
C PHE A 455 34.01 -21.77 -10.59
N VAL A 456 33.72 -21.54 -11.87
CA VAL A 456 34.42 -22.16 -13.00
C VAL A 456 35.89 -21.76 -13.02
N MET A 457 36.20 -20.47 -12.82
CA MET A 457 37.59 -20.00 -12.76
C MET A 457 38.37 -20.65 -11.60
N LYS A 458 37.73 -20.84 -10.44
CA LYS A 458 38.33 -21.55 -9.30
C LYS A 458 38.60 -23.01 -9.66
N ARG A 459 37.59 -23.74 -10.15
CA ARG A 459 37.73 -25.16 -10.51
C ARG A 459 38.76 -25.40 -11.62
N LEU A 460 38.87 -24.53 -12.61
CA LEU A 460 39.92 -24.63 -13.64
C LEU A 460 41.34 -24.51 -13.07
N VAL A 461 41.53 -23.75 -11.99
CA VAL A 461 42.82 -23.65 -11.30
C VAL A 461 43.04 -24.88 -10.42
N ASP A 462 42.02 -25.32 -9.68
CA ASP A 462 42.11 -26.50 -8.81
C ASP A 462 42.42 -27.78 -9.60
N LEU A 463 41.85 -27.92 -10.80
CA LEU A 463 42.10 -29.03 -11.74
C LEU A 463 43.40 -28.86 -12.56
N ASN A 464 44.19 -27.82 -12.31
CA ASN A 464 45.44 -27.49 -13.02
C ASN A 464 45.28 -27.26 -14.54
N HIS A 465 44.07 -26.98 -15.03
CA HIS A 465 43.85 -26.54 -16.42
C HIS A 465 44.33 -25.09 -16.65
N ALA A 466 44.38 -24.27 -15.60
CA ALA A 466 44.90 -22.92 -15.62
C ALA A 466 45.91 -22.69 -14.49
N GLN A 467 47.06 -22.08 -14.81
CA GLN A 467 48.11 -21.80 -13.81
C GLN A 467 47.72 -20.74 -12.76
N ASN A 468 46.84 -19.80 -13.12
CA ASN A 468 46.38 -18.74 -12.22
C ASN A 468 45.00 -18.21 -12.63
N ILE A 469 44.36 -17.45 -11.75
CA ILE A 469 43.01 -16.91 -11.95
C ILE A 469 42.90 -16.02 -13.21
N LYS A 470 43.99 -15.33 -13.58
CA LYS A 470 44.01 -14.46 -14.77
C LYS A 470 43.99 -15.30 -16.06
N SER A 471 44.72 -16.42 -16.07
CA SER A 471 44.67 -17.39 -17.16
C SER A 471 43.31 -18.07 -17.22
N ALA A 472 42.75 -18.50 -16.08
CA ALA A 472 41.42 -19.10 -16.00
C ALA A 472 40.35 -18.15 -16.55
N LYS A 473 40.38 -16.86 -16.13
CA LYS A 473 39.51 -15.82 -16.67
C LYS A 473 39.59 -15.71 -18.19
N ARG A 474 40.80 -15.70 -18.75
CA ARG A 474 41.01 -15.66 -20.21
C ARG A 474 40.50 -16.91 -20.91
N MET A 475 40.61 -18.09 -20.28
CA MET A 475 40.09 -19.34 -20.84
C MET A 475 38.56 -19.34 -20.88
N VAL A 476 37.92 -18.82 -19.82
CA VAL A 476 36.46 -18.64 -19.75
C VAL A 476 35.97 -17.60 -20.76
N GLU A 477 36.61 -16.44 -20.86
CA GLU A 477 36.25 -15.39 -21.84
C GLU A 477 36.40 -15.84 -23.29
N ARG A 478 37.27 -16.81 -23.57
CA ARG A 478 37.45 -17.42 -24.89
C ARG A 478 36.62 -18.69 -25.08
N SER A 479 35.81 -19.08 -24.10
CA SER A 479 34.96 -20.28 -24.11
C SER A 479 35.70 -21.54 -24.59
N ARG A 480 36.90 -21.80 -24.06
CA ARG A 480 37.68 -23.00 -24.42
C ARG A 480 36.87 -24.29 -24.12
N PRO A 481 37.05 -25.38 -24.89
CA PRO A 481 36.23 -26.60 -24.72
C PRO A 481 36.17 -27.15 -23.29
N VAL A 482 37.32 -27.24 -22.62
CA VAL A 482 37.45 -27.74 -21.23
C VAL A 482 36.58 -26.98 -20.22
N VAL A 483 36.22 -25.73 -20.52
CA VAL A 483 35.39 -24.91 -19.64
C VAL A 483 33.97 -25.49 -19.52
N TRP A 484 33.47 -26.16 -20.55
CA TRP A 484 32.13 -26.73 -20.55
C TRP A 484 32.01 -27.94 -19.62
N ASP A 485 33.03 -28.81 -19.60
CA ASP A 485 33.08 -29.96 -18.70
C ASP A 485 33.12 -29.51 -17.23
N VAL A 486 33.95 -28.50 -16.94
CA VAL A 486 34.03 -27.90 -15.59
C VAL A 486 32.74 -27.18 -15.21
N LEU A 487 32.07 -26.55 -16.17
CA LEU A 487 30.79 -25.88 -15.93
C LEU A 487 29.72 -26.88 -15.50
N GLU A 488 29.67 -28.07 -16.09
CA GLU A 488 28.72 -29.12 -15.72
C GLU A 488 28.94 -29.62 -14.29
N GLU A 489 30.20 -29.85 -13.88
CA GLU A 489 30.54 -30.22 -12.49
C GLU A 489 30.15 -29.13 -11.47
N VAL A 490 30.35 -27.86 -11.82
CA VAL A 490 30.07 -26.71 -10.93
C VAL A 490 28.57 -26.49 -10.74
N ILE A 491 27.77 -26.79 -11.77
CA ILE A 491 26.33 -26.52 -11.77
C ILE A 491 25.55 -27.64 -11.08
N ALA A 492 26.09 -28.87 -11.06
CA ALA A 492 25.48 -30.00 -10.39
C ALA A 492 25.12 -29.64 -8.94
N GLU A 493 23.88 -29.94 -8.53
CA GLU A 493 23.37 -29.65 -7.19
C GLU A 493 23.36 -28.17 -6.76
N HIS A 494 23.59 -27.21 -7.68
CA HIS A 494 23.52 -25.78 -7.35
C HIS A 494 22.18 -25.18 -7.82
N PRO A 495 21.21 -24.94 -6.92
CA PRO A 495 19.90 -24.43 -7.32
C PRO A 495 19.97 -23.00 -7.84
N VAL A 496 19.12 -22.67 -8.81
CA VAL A 496 18.93 -21.30 -9.33
C VAL A 496 17.49 -20.85 -9.06
N LEU A 497 17.31 -19.55 -8.82
CA LEU A 497 15.98 -18.97 -8.63
C LEU A 497 15.46 -18.39 -9.94
N LEU A 498 14.30 -18.85 -10.39
CA LEU A 498 13.57 -18.25 -11.51
C LEU A 498 12.51 -17.28 -10.97
N ASN A 499 12.41 -16.11 -11.59
CA ASN A 499 11.45 -15.08 -11.23
C ASN A 499 10.80 -14.46 -12.48
N ARG A 500 9.47 -14.29 -12.45
CA ARG A 500 8.71 -13.53 -13.46
C ARG A 500 8.08 -12.30 -12.84
N ALA A 501 8.25 -11.15 -13.50
CA ALA A 501 7.60 -9.91 -13.11
C ALA A 501 6.25 -9.77 -13.85
N PRO A 502 5.18 -9.29 -13.19
CA PRO A 502 5.09 -8.88 -11.79
C PRO A 502 4.98 -10.08 -10.82
N THR A 503 5.74 -10.04 -9.72
CA THR A 503 5.69 -11.05 -8.65
C THR A 503 4.51 -10.75 -7.72
N LEU A 504 3.37 -11.41 -7.91
CA LEU A 504 2.14 -11.16 -7.13
C LEU A 504 2.10 -11.92 -5.80
N HIS A 505 2.69 -13.10 -5.76
CA HIS A 505 2.80 -13.97 -4.59
C HIS A 505 4.15 -14.68 -4.55
N ARG A 506 4.50 -15.31 -3.44
CA ARG A 506 5.80 -15.99 -3.25
C ARG A 506 6.14 -17.02 -4.33
N LEU A 507 5.15 -17.74 -4.87
CA LEU A 507 5.37 -18.75 -5.94
C LEU A 507 5.80 -18.13 -7.29
N GLY A 508 5.80 -16.81 -7.42
CA GLY A 508 6.40 -16.13 -8.57
C GLY A 508 7.93 -16.12 -8.55
N ILE A 509 8.53 -16.65 -7.47
CA ILE A 509 9.95 -16.98 -7.36
C ILE A 509 10.05 -18.42 -6.88
N GLN A 510 10.67 -19.29 -7.66
CA GLN A 510 10.90 -20.68 -7.28
C GLN A 510 12.33 -21.10 -7.60
N ALA A 511 12.85 -22.04 -6.82
CA ALA A 511 14.13 -22.65 -7.07
C ALA A 511 13.99 -23.87 -7.98
N PHE A 512 14.98 -24.04 -8.86
CA PHE A 512 15.09 -25.18 -9.75
C PHE A 512 16.55 -25.63 -9.82
N GLU A 513 16.73 -26.89 -10.14
CA GLU A 513 18.02 -27.43 -10.54
C GLU A 513 18.27 -27.11 -12.03
N PRO A 514 19.34 -26.37 -12.34
CA PRO A 514 19.69 -26.04 -13.72
C PRO A 514 20.23 -27.25 -14.49
N GLN A 515 19.61 -27.53 -15.63
CA GLN A 515 20.09 -28.45 -16.66
C GLN A 515 20.70 -27.66 -17.80
N LEU A 516 21.94 -27.97 -18.17
CA LEU A 516 22.63 -27.26 -19.25
C LEU A 516 21.99 -27.60 -20.60
N ILE A 517 21.51 -26.56 -21.29
CA ILE A 517 20.90 -26.69 -22.62
C ILE A 517 21.63 -25.83 -23.66
N GLU A 518 21.54 -26.26 -24.91
CA GLU A 518 21.93 -25.46 -26.06
C GLU A 518 20.91 -24.36 -26.36
N GLY A 519 21.35 -23.33 -27.07
CA GLY A 519 20.53 -22.17 -27.41
C GLY A 519 20.62 -21.03 -26.41
N LYS A 520 19.60 -20.15 -26.40
CA LYS A 520 19.59 -18.91 -25.59
C LYS A 520 18.35 -18.73 -24.73
N ALA A 521 17.32 -19.56 -24.92
CA ALA A 521 16.07 -19.47 -24.17
C ALA A 521 16.09 -20.40 -22.96
N ILE A 522 15.45 -19.98 -21.86
CA ILE A 522 15.32 -20.79 -20.64
C ILE A 522 14.18 -21.78 -20.85
N GLN A 523 14.41 -23.07 -20.58
CA GLN A 523 13.32 -24.04 -20.56
C GLN A 523 12.69 -24.10 -19.17
N ILE A 524 11.36 -23.99 -19.11
CA ILE A 524 10.62 -24.12 -17.86
C ILE A 524 9.64 -25.29 -17.91
N HIS A 525 9.35 -25.82 -16.72
CA HIS A 525 8.41 -26.91 -16.56
C HIS A 525 6.95 -26.44 -16.82
N PRO A 526 6.12 -27.16 -17.60
CA PRO A 526 4.76 -26.71 -17.93
C PRO A 526 3.82 -26.52 -16.73
N LEU A 527 3.97 -27.35 -15.68
CA LEU A 527 3.09 -27.29 -14.50
C LEU A 527 3.32 -26.07 -13.61
N VAL A 528 4.48 -25.40 -13.71
CA VAL A 528 4.75 -24.19 -12.89
C VAL A 528 4.26 -22.91 -13.57
N CYS A 529 3.85 -22.97 -14.85
CA CYS A 529 3.39 -21.80 -15.60
C CYS A 529 2.17 -21.13 -14.96
N THR A 530 1.29 -21.90 -14.32
CA THR A 530 0.12 -21.36 -13.58
C THR A 530 0.56 -20.49 -12.42
N ALA A 531 1.56 -20.93 -11.64
CA ALA A 531 2.11 -20.18 -10.52
C ALA A 531 2.83 -18.90 -11.00
N PHE A 532 3.63 -18.97 -12.05
CA PHE A 532 4.27 -17.77 -12.60
C PHE A 532 3.32 -16.85 -13.38
N ASN A 533 2.09 -17.32 -13.65
CA ASN A 533 1.16 -16.74 -14.62
C ASN A 533 1.87 -16.45 -15.96
N ALA A 534 2.69 -17.40 -16.41
CA ALA A 534 3.58 -17.29 -17.55
C ALA A 534 3.03 -18.03 -18.77
N ASP A 535 3.22 -17.43 -19.94
CA ASP A 535 2.97 -18.06 -21.24
C ASP A 535 4.25 -18.03 -22.09
N PHE A 536 4.14 -18.47 -23.35
CA PHE A 536 5.28 -18.69 -24.24
C PHE A 536 5.22 -17.83 -25.50
N ASP A 537 4.62 -16.64 -25.41
CA ASP A 537 4.44 -15.71 -26.55
C ASP A 537 5.53 -14.63 -26.66
N GLY A 538 6.57 -14.71 -25.81
CA GLY A 538 7.67 -13.75 -25.73
C GLY A 538 8.04 -13.34 -24.30
N ASP A 539 7.32 -13.88 -23.32
CA ASP A 539 7.60 -13.73 -21.89
C ASP A 539 9.07 -14.01 -21.51
N GLN A 540 9.55 -13.24 -20.53
CA GLN A 540 10.93 -13.31 -20.05
C GLN A 540 10.97 -13.60 -18.55
N MET A 541 11.93 -14.43 -18.14
CA MET A 541 12.21 -14.69 -16.73
C MET A 541 13.62 -14.24 -16.36
N ALA A 542 13.75 -13.75 -15.13
CA ALA A 542 15.03 -13.48 -14.50
C ALA A 542 15.53 -14.73 -13.76
N VAL A 543 16.84 -14.93 -13.77
CA VAL A 543 17.53 -15.99 -13.03
C VAL A 543 18.44 -15.34 -12.01
N HIS A 544 18.43 -15.82 -10.78
CA HIS A 544 19.32 -15.39 -9.71
C HIS A 544 20.08 -16.58 -9.12
N LEU A 545 21.38 -16.43 -8.88
CA LEU A 545 22.22 -17.48 -8.34
C LEU A 545 22.49 -17.25 -6.83
N PRO A 546 21.97 -18.12 -5.93
CA PRO A 546 22.33 -18.07 -4.51
C PRO A 546 23.81 -18.44 -4.32
N LEU A 547 24.54 -17.66 -3.53
CA LEU A 547 25.99 -17.84 -3.35
C LEU A 547 26.36 -18.51 -2.02
N SER A 548 25.79 -18.07 -0.90
CA SER A 548 26.10 -18.63 0.42
C SER A 548 25.45 -20.01 0.61
N ALA A 549 25.98 -20.81 1.53
CA ALA A 549 25.45 -22.14 1.83
C ALA A 549 24.01 -22.06 2.37
N GLU A 550 23.72 -21.06 3.20
CA GLU A 550 22.40 -20.80 3.75
C GLU A 550 21.39 -20.47 2.64
N ALA A 551 21.76 -19.56 1.72
CA ALA A 551 20.89 -19.21 0.60
C ALA A 551 20.62 -20.38 -0.36
N GLN A 552 21.62 -21.26 -0.56
CA GLN A 552 21.44 -22.49 -1.34
C GLN A 552 20.52 -23.49 -0.62
N ALA A 553 20.66 -23.63 0.71
CA ALA A 553 19.78 -24.47 1.52
C ALA A 553 18.34 -23.94 1.55
N GLU A 554 18.14 -22.64 1.73
CA GLU A 554 16.83 -21.98 1.64
C GLU A 554 16.18 -22.23 0.28
N ALA A 555 16.95 -22.06 -0.82
CA ALA A 555 16.46 -22.33 -2.16
C ALA A 555 16.01 -23.80 -2.31
N ARG A 556 16.84 -24.75 -1.88
CA ARG A 556 16.59 -26.18 -2.02
C ARG A 556 15.46 -26.70 -1.13
N ILE A 557 15.33 -26.19 0.09
CA ILE A 557 14.36 -26.69 1.07
C ILE A 557 13.03 -25.94 0.97
N LEU A 558 13.07 -24.60 0.98
CA LEU A 558 11.88 -23.76 1.07
C LEU A 558 11.32 -23.39 -0.31
N MET A 559 12.17 -23.10 -1.29
CA MET A 559 11.74 -22.50 -2.57
C MET A 559 11.65 -23.48 -3.73
N LEU A 560 12.09 -24.73 -3.56
CA LEU A 560 12.08 -25.74 -4.63
C LEU A 560 10.65 -25.96 -5.14
N SER A 561 10.49 -25.98 -6.46
CA SER A 561 9.17 -26.10 -7.10
C SER A 561 8.41 -27.36 -6.69
N SER A 562 9.09 -28.49 -6.48
CA SER A 562 8.48 -29.75 -6.02
C SER A 562 7.91 -29.68 -4.61
N ASN A 563 8.41 -28.77 -3.76
CA ASN A 563 7.89 -28.57 -2.40
C ASN A 563 6.69 -27.61 -2.38
N ASN A 564 6.49 -26.85 -3.46
CA ASN A 564 5.56 -25.73 -3.57
C ASN A 564 4.40 -26.03 -4.55
N ILE A 565 3.76 -27.19 -4.36
CA ILE A 565 2.63 -27.70 -5.17
C ILE A 565 1.31 -27.00 -4.81
N LEU A 566 1.13 -26.63 -3.54
CA LEU A 566 -0.10 -26.06 -3.00
C LEU A 566 -0.07 -24.54 -2.99
N SER A 567 -1.22 -23.93 -3.24
CA SER A 567 -1.40 -22.49 -3.11
C SER A 567 -1.44 -22.07 -1.63
N PRO A 568 -0.61 -21.11 -1.20
CA PRO A 568 -0.68 -20.55 0.15
C PRO A 568 -2.01 -19.84 0.47
N SER A 569 -2.82 -19.49 -0.52
CA SER A 569 -4.07 -18.74 -0.32
C SER A 569 -5.25 -19.59 0.12
N ASN A 570 -5.36 -20.82 -0.38
CA ASN A 570 -6.52 -21.68 -0.20
C ASN A 570 -6.17 -23.18 -0.01
N GLY A 571 -4.89 -23.55 -0.07
CA GLY A 571 -4.44 -24.93 0.12
C GLY A 571 -4.68 -25.86 -1.06
N ARG A 572 -5.27 -25.38 -2.16
CA ARG A 572 -5.49 -26.20 -3.35
C ARG A 572 -4.21 -26.30 -4.20
N PRO A 573 -3.94 -27.43 -4.88
CA PRO A 573 -2.84 -27.56 -5.82
C PRO A 573 -2.91 -26.51 -6.92
N ILE A 574 -1.81 -25.78 -7.12
CA ILE A 574 -1.65 -24.80 -8.21
C ILE A 574 -1.00 -25.44 -9.44
N THR A 575 -0.15 -26.45 -9.22
CA THR A 575 0.57 -27.18 -10.26
C THR A 575 -0.25 -28.35 -10.81
N THR A 576 -1.53 -28.11 -11.10
CA THR A 576 -2.41 -29.10 -11.73
C THR A 576 -2.20 -29.13 -13.25
N PRO A 577 -2.37 -30.28 -13.92
CA PRO A 577 -2.38 -30.33 -15.37
C PRO A 577 -3.39 -29.35 -15.99
N THR A 578 -2.98 -28.66 -17.06
CA THR A 578 -3.79 -27.66 -17.77
C THR A 578 -3.80 -27.88 -19.27
N GLN A 579 -4.81 -27.35 -19.97
CA GLN A 579 -4.91 -27.34 -21.44
C GLN A 579 -4.68 -28.72 -22.03
N ASP A 580 -3.63 -28.90 -22.84
CA ASP A 580 -3.30 -30.13 -23.57
C ASP A 580 -3.23 -31.35 -22.65
N MET A 581 -2.65 -31.23 -21.46
CA MET A 581 -2.57 -32.36 -20.53
C MET A 581 -3.96 -32.84 -20.09
N VAL A 582 -4.88 -31.90 -19.82
CA VAL A 582 -6.28 -32.21 -19.47
C VAL A 582 -6.98 -32.85 -20.65
N LEU A 583 -6.79 -32.29 -21.86
CA LEU A 583 -7.39 -32.80 -23.08
C LEU A 583 -6.97 -34.25 -23.37
N GLY A 584 -5.68 -34.55 -23.21
CA GLY A 584 -5.14 -35.90 -23.40
C GLY A 584 -5.69 -36.89 -22.38
N ILE A 585 -5.75 -36.51 -21.10
CA ILE A 585 -6.34 -37.35 -20.03
C ILE A 585 -7.85 -37.54 -20.25
N TYR A 586 -8.56 -36.50 -20.66
CA TYR A 586 -9.99 -36.57 -20.98
C TYR A 586 -10.25 -37.52 -22.15
N HIS A 587 -9.44 -37.45 -23.21
CA HIS A 587 -9.51 -38.38 -24.34
C HIS A 587 -9.19 -39.82 -23.90
N LEU A 588 -8.11 -40.00 -23.13
CA LEU A 588 -7.67 -41.30 -22.62
C LEU A 588 -8.73 -41.99 -21.76
N THR A 589 -9.40 -41.25 -20.88
CA THR A 589 -10.38 -41.82 -19.92
C THR A 589 -11.81 -41.86 -20.44
N SER A 590 -12.04 -41.31 -21.64
CA SER A 590 -13.34 -41.39 -22.31
C SER A 590 -13.65 -42.83 -22.72
N ALA A 591 -14.94 -43.19 -22.74
CA ALA A 591 -15.40 -44.51 -23.14
C ALA A 591 -16.47 -44.36 -24.23
N VAL A 592 -16.65 -45.40 -25.03
CA VAL A 592 -17.85 -45.55 -25.86
C VAL A 592 -19.04 -46.01 -25.00
N GLU A 593 -20.25 -46.01 -25.55
CA GLU A 593 -21.43 -46.49 -24.84
C GLU A 593 -21.23 -47.93 -24.36
N ARG A 594 -21.58 -48.20 -23.09
CA ARG A 594 -21.28 -49.48 -22.44
C ARG A 594 -22.10 -50.62 -23.06
N PRO A 595 -21.47 -51.65 -23.65
CA PRO A 595 -22.20 -52.78 -24.21
C PRO A 595 -22.90 -53.61 -23.12
N THR A 596 -24.05 -54.19 -23.44
CA THR A 596 -24.84 -55.06 -22.54
C THR A 596 -24.49 -56.55 -22.65
N GLY A 597 -23.42 -56.91 -23.37
CA GLY A 597 -22.99 -58.30 -23.62
C GLY A 597 -21.66 -58.71 -22.96
N GLN A 598 -21.15 -59.88 -23.34
CA GLN A 598 -19.83 -60.38 -22.92
C GLN A 598 -18.72 -59.56 -23.59
N LEU A 599 -17.77 -59.07 -22.79
CA LEU A 599 -16.68 -58.23 -23.27
C LEU A 599 -15.42 -59.07 -23.51
N PRO A 600 -14.52 -58.62 -24.41
CA PRO A 600 -13.19 -59.19 -24.52
C PRO A 600 -12.47 -59.11 -23.17
N ALA A 601 -11.93 -60.25 -22.72
CA ALA A 601 -11.21 -60.35 -21.47
C ALA A 601 -9.70 -60.42 -21.72
N TYR A 602 -8.92 -59.64 -20.98
CA TYR A 602 -7.46 -59.59 -21.09
C TYR A 602 -6.82 -59.92 -19.74
N SER A 603 -5.71 -60.66 -19.80
CA SER A 603 -4.96 -61.14 -18.65
C SER A 603 -4.17 -60.05 -17.92
N SER A 604 -3.82 -58.96 -18.62
CA SER A 604 -2.98 -57.85 -18.13
C SER A 604 -3.12 -56.60 -19.00
N VAL A 605 -2.64 -55.44 -18.51
CA VAL A 605 -2.55 -54.18 -19.27
C VAL A 605 -1.61 -54.33 -20.47
N ALA A 606 -0.55 -55.12 -20.34
CA ALA A 606 0.38 -55.41 -21.43
C ALA A 606 -0.31 -56.15 -22.59
N GLU A 607 -1.12 -57.17 -22.31
CA GLU A 607 -1.86 -57.90 -23.35
C GLU A 607 -2.88 -57.00 -24.06
N ALA A 608 -3.64 -56.21 -23.30
CA ALA A 608 -4.58 -55.24 -23.86
C ALA A 608 -3.86 -54.18 -24.71
N THR A 609 -2.67 -53.74 -24.31
CA THR A 609 -1.83 -52.83 -25.11
C THR A 609 -1.36 -53.49 -26.41
N MET A 610 -0.92 -54.76 -26.38
CA MET A 610 -0.57 -55.50 -27.60
C MET A 610 -1.76 -55.67 -28.54
N ALA A 611 -2.97 -55.88 -28.00
CA ALA A 611 -4.21 -55.94 -28.78
C ALA A 611 -4.54 -54.59 -29.42
N MET A 612 -4.32 -53.48 -28.70
CA MET A 612 -4.46 -52.13 -29.25
C MET A 612 -3.44 -51.85 -30.36
N ASP A 613 -2.17 -52.19 -30.15
CA ASP A 613 -1.11 -52.01 -31.14
C ASP A 613 -1.40 -52.82 -32.42
N SER A 614 -2.01 -53.99 -32.26
CA SER A 614 -2.49 -54.85 -33.36
C SER A 614 -3.84 -54.41 -33.96
N ARG A 615 -4.45 -53.34 -33.43
CA ARG A 615 -5.76 -52.77 -33.83
C ARG A 615 -6.98 -53.70 -33.60
N PHE A 616 -6.85 -54.68 -32.71
CA PHE A 616 -7.97 -55.52 -32.25
C PHE A 616 -8.79 -54.85 -31.14
N LEU A 617 -8.22 -53.88 -30.44
CA LEU A 617 -8.85 -53.16 -29.34
C LEU A 617 -8.70 -51.64 -29.53
N GLY A 618 -9.80 -50.89 -29.44
CA GLY A 618 -9.77 -49.44 -29.32
C GLY A 618 -9.48 -49.00 -27.88
N LEU A 619 -8.80 -47.86 -27.72
CA LEU A 619 -8.45 -47.30 -26.40
C LEU A 619 -9.66 -47.07 -25.48
N ARG A 620 -10.81 -46.77 -26.09
CA ARG A 620 -12.06 -46.36 -25.45
C ARG A 620 -13.08 -47.50 -25.34
N ASP A 621 -12.74 -48.68 -25.83
CA ASP A 621 -13.61 -49.85 -25.83
C ASP A 621 -13.66 -50.47 -24.43
N TRP A 622 -14.83 -50.98 -24.06
CA TRP A 622 -15.02 -51.65 -22.78
C TRP A 622 -14.45 -53.07 -22.82
N ILE A 623 -13.66 -53.41 -21.80
CA ILE A 623 -12.99 -54.70 -21.63
C ILE A 623 -13.12 -55.18 -20.18
N ASP A 624 -12.99 -56.50 -19.98
CA ASP A 624 -12.76 -57.07 -18.65
C ASP A 624 -11.25 -57.33 -18.52
N ILE A 625 -10.58 -56.67 -17.58
CA ILE A 625 -9.12 -56.76 -17.44
C ILE A 625 -8.73 -57.18 -16.03
N ARG A 626 -7.84 -58.16 -15.93
CA ARG A 626 -7.22 -58.52 -14.66
C ARG A 626 -6.10 -57.55 -14.32
N LEU A 627 -6.19 -56.95 -13.13
CA LEU A 627 -5.23 -56.00 -12.59
C LEU A 627 -4.69 -56.53 -11.25
N SER A 628 -3.38 -56.47 -11.09
CA SER A 628 -2.64 -56.83 -9.87
C SER A 628 -2.23 -55.55 -9.12
N ASP A 629 -2.04 -55.63 -7.81
CA ASP A 629 -1.53 -54.52 -6.97
C ASP A 629 -2.34 -53.21 -7.06
N ILE A 630 -3.67 -53.31 -7.22
CA ILE A 630 -4.58 -52.15 -7.24
C ILE A 630 -5.46 -52.08 -6.00
N THR A 631 -5.79 -50.86 -5.59
CA THR A 631 -6.83 -50.62 -4.59
C THR A 631 -8.19 -50.54 -5.29
N PRO A 632 -9.22 -51.33 -4.90
CA PRO A 632 -10.53 -51.30 -5.52
C PRO A 632 -11.18 -49.92 -5.45
N THR A 633 -12.12 -49.65 -6.34
CA THR A 633 -12.95 -48.44 -6.26
C THR A 633 -13.71 -48.42 -4.92
N GLU A 634 -13.79 -47.27 -4.25
CA GLU A 634 -14.60 -47.09 -3.04
C GLU A 634 -16.04 -47.61 -3.27
N GLY A 635 -16.46 -48.62 -2.50
CA GLY A 635 -17.79 -49.24 -2.59
C GLY A 635 -17.90 -50.45 -3.52
N GLU A 636 -16.86 -50.79 -4.28
CA GLU A 636 -16.78 -51.96 -5.17
C GLU A 636 -15.68 -52.94 -4.72
N VAL A 637 -15.70 -53.32 -3.43
CA VAL A 637 -14.79 -54.35 -2.90
C VAL A 637 -15.47 -55.73 -3.04
N PRO A 638 -14.88 -56.69 -3.77
CA PRO A 638 -15.43 -58.05 -3.83
C PRO A 638 -15.42 -58.72 -2.45
N GLU A 639 -16.44 -59.53 -2.15
CA GLU A 639 -16.46 -60.37 -0.94
C GLU A 639 -15.25 -61.31 -0.92
N GLY A 640 -14.41 -61.20 0.11
CA GLY A 640 -13.22 -62.03 0.30
C GLY A 640 -11.93 -61.53 -0.37
N TRP A 641 -11.90 -60.30 -0.89
CA TRP A 641 -10.69 -59.68 -1.46
C TRP A 641 -9.73 -59.18 -0.36
N GLU A 642 -8.46 -59.60 -0.38
CA GLU A 642 -7.39 -59.07 0.46
C GLU A 642 -6.43 -58.18 -0.35
N VAL A 643 -5.70 -57.30 0.34
CA VAL A 643 -4.71 -56.40 -0.29
C VAL A 643 -3.60 -57.25 -0.92
N GLY A 644 -3.55 -57.27 -2.26
CA GLY A 644 -2.60 -58.07 -3.04
C GLY A 644 -3.26 -59.09 -3.97
N ASP A 645 -4.57 -59.32 -3.84
CA ASP A 645 -5.31 -60.21 -4.74
C ASP A 645 -5.58 -59.57 -6.11
N ASP A 646 -5.48 -60.38 -7.16
CA ASP A 646 -5.85 -59.99 -8.53
C ASP A 646 -7.34 -59.61 -8.61
N LEU A 647 -7.64 -58.46 -9.21
CA LEU A 647 -9.00 -57.97 -9.41
C LEU A 647 -9.34 -57.92 -10.90
N ILE A 648 -10.46 -58.54 -11.29
CA ILE A 648 -11.03 -58.38 -12.64
C ILE A 648 -11.90 -57.13 -12.63
N VAL A 649 -11.44 -56.08 -13.32
CA VAL A 649 -12.14 -54.80 -13.40
C VAL A 649 -12.72 -54.63 -14.79
N ARG A 650 -14.00 -54.28 -14.87
CA ARG A 650 -14.64 -53.86 -16.12
C ARG A 650 -14.36 -52.39 -16.38
N THR A 651 -13.50 -52.09 -17.33
CA THR A 651 -13.01 -50.73 -17.60
C THR A 651 -12.62 -50.57 -19.07
N THR A 652 -11.93 -49.48 -19.43
CA THR A 652 -11.28 -49.32 -20.72
C THR A 652 -9.76 -49.43 -20.56
N LEU A 653 -9.04 -49.78 -21.63
CA LEU A 653 -7.58 -49.77 -21.62
C LEU A 653 -7.05 -48.38 -21.24
N GLY A 654 -7.68 -47.31 -21.74
CA GLY A 654 -7.26 -45.96 -21.42
C GLY A 654 -7.38 -45.61 -19.93
N ARG A 655 -8.44 -46.05 -19.24
CA ARG A 655 -8.57 -45.89 -17.79
C ARG A 655 -7.56 -46.74 -17.01
N ALA A 656 -7.25 -47.95 -17.47
CA ALA A 656 -6.20 -48.76 -16.85
C ALA A 656 -4.82 -48.05 -16.94
N LEU A 657 -4.45 -47.55 -18.12
CA LEU A 657 -3.20 -46.79 -18.33
C LEU A 657 -3.16 -45.47 -17.53
N PHE A 658 -4.31 -44.84 -17.30
CA PHE A 658 -4.38 -43.65 -16.45
C PHE A 658 -4.06 -43.97 -14.98
N ASN A 659 -4.54 -45.12 -14.48
CA ASN A 659 -4.32 -45.53 -13.10
C ASN A 659 -2.88 -46.03 -12.84
N GLU A 660 -2.17 -46.53 -13.85
CA GLU A 660 -0.72 -46.83 -13.73
C GLU A 660 0.13 -45.59 -13.40
N ALA A 661 -0.36 -44.38 -13.69
CA ALA A 661 0.31 -43.14 -13.32
C ALA A 661 0.10 -42.75 -11.84
N MET A 662 -0.88 -43.35 -11.18
CA MET A 662 -1.20 -43.12 -9.77
C MET A 662 -0.43 -44.10 -8.86
N PRO A 663 -0.23 -43.77 -7.56
CA PRO A 663 0.31 -44.73 -6.60
C PRO A 663 -0.58 -45.98 -6.48
N SER A 664 -0.01 -47.17 -6.25
CA SER A 664 -0.77 -48.44 -6.15
C SER A 664 -1.81 -48.45 -5.02
N SER A 665 -1.55 -47.74 -3.93
CA SER A 665 -2.49 -47.57 -2.81
C SER A 665 -3.63 -46.57 -3.11
N PHE A 666 -3.62 -45.90 -4.27
CA PHE A 666 -4.67 -44.96 -4.64
C PHE A 666 -5.88 -45.73 -5.22
N PRO A 667 -7.12 -45.43 -4.79
CA PRO A 667 -8.32 -46.11 -5.31
C PRO A 667 -8.44 -46.00 -6.83
N PHE A 668 -8.75 -47.12 -7.49
CA PHE A 668 -8.87 -47.19 -8.94
C PHE A 668 -9.95 -46.23 -9.46
N VAL A 669 -9.57 -45.34 -10.38
CA VAL A 669 -10.45 -44.33 -10.97
C VAL A 669 -11.10 -44.90 -12.24
N ASN A 670 -12.31 -45.44 -12.11
CA ASN A 670 -13.09 -45.97 -13.24
C ASN A 670 -14.18 -45.01 -13.75
N ARG A 671 -13.84 -43.72 -13.91
CA ARG A 671 -14.76 -42.70 -14.41
C ARG A 671 -14.09 -41.82 -15.45
N HIS A 672 -14.88 -41.07 -16.20
CA HIS A 672 -14.34 -40.07 -17.13
C HIS A 672 -13.74 -38.90 -16.36
N VAL A 673 -12.53 -38.48 -16.74
CA VAL A 673 -11.75 -37.50 -15.99
C VAL A 673 -11.70 -36.17 -16.77
N ASP A 674 -12.53 -35.23 -16.34
CA ASP A 674 -12.45 -33.81 -16.75
C ASP A 674 -11.47 -33.02 -15.85
N LYS A 675 -11.33 -31.72 -16.12
CA LYS A 675 -10.49 -30.84 -15.28
C LYS A 675 -10.90 -30.81 -13.80
N LYS A 676 -12.19 -30.86 -13.49
CA LYS A 676 -12.68 -30.77 -12.11
C LYS A 676 -12.37 -32.05 -11.35
N VAL A 677 -12.63 -33.20 -11.96
CA VAL A 677 -12.29 -34.52 -11.43
C VAL A 677 -10.78 -34.62 -11.25
N LEU A 678 -9.98 -34.26 -12.26
CA LEU A 678 -8.52 -34.28 -12.15
C LEU A 678 -8.01 -33.38 -11.03
N GLY A 679 -8.56 -32.17 -10.91
CA GLY A 679 -8.26 -31.28 -9.79
C GLY A 679 -8.59 -31.90 -8.44
N GLY A 680 -9.75 -32.56 -8.31
CA GLY A 680 -10.13 -33.29 -7.09
C GLY A 680 -9.18 -34.44 -6.74
N LEU A 681 -8.75 -35.21 -7.75
CA LEU A 681 -7.77 -36.29 -7.57
C LEU A 681 -6.41 -35.76 -7.09
N VAL A 682 -5.92 -34.66 -7.68
CA VAL A 682 -4.64 -34.05 -7.26
C VAL A 682 -4.75 -33.43 -5.85
N ASN A 683 -5.91 -32.90 -5.45
CA ASN A 683 -6.13 -32.47 -4.06
C ASN A 683 -6.00 -33.65 -3.10
N ARG A 684 -6.73 -34.75 -3.37
CA ARG A 684 -6.67 -35.96 -2.53
C ARG A 684 -5.24 -36.52 -2.45
N LEU A 685 -4.52 -36.56 -3.57
CA LEU A 685 -3.10 -36.94 -3.58
C LEU A 685 -2.25 -36.05 -2.67
N ALA A 686 -2.48 -34.73 -2.68
CA ALA A 686 -1.71 -33.81 -1.87
C ALA A 686 -2.02 -33.88 -0.36
N ASP A 687 -3.24 -34.31 0.00
CA ASP A 687 -3.66 -34.49 1.39
C ASP A 687 -3.16 -35.83 1.96
N ASP A 688 -3.25 -36.91 1.17
CA ASP A 688 -3.02 -38.28 1.65
C ASP A 688 -1.57 -38.77 1.45
N TYR A 689 -0.82 -38.18 0.50
CA TYR A 689 0.50 -38.64 0.11
C TYR A 689 1.62 -37.61 0.35
N PRO A 690 2.86 -38.06 0.58
CA PRO A 690 4.02 -37.16 0.65
C PRO A 690 4.23 -36.40 -0.66
N LYS A 691 4.67 -35.14 -0.56
CA LYS A 691 4.91 -34.23 -1.70
C LYS A 691 5.81 -34.80 -2.80
N VAL A 692 6.77 -35.66 -2.44
CA VAL A 692 7.67 -36.32 -3.40
C VAL A 692 6.87 -37.23 -4.34
N VAL A 693 6.00 -38.07 -3.78
CA VAL A 693 5.11 -38.96 -4.55
C VAL A 693 4.17 -38.13 -5.43
N VAL A 694 3.60 -37.06 -4.89
CA VAL A 694 2.72 -36.15 -5.64
C VAL A 694 3.45 -35.51 -6.82
N ALA A 695 4.71 -35.06 -6.64
CA ALA A 695 5.51 -34.48 -7.70
C ALA A 695 5.81 -35.49 -8.82
N GLU A 696 6.14 -36.73 -8.46
CA GLU A 696 6.38 -37.82 -9.42
C GLU A 696 5.11 -38.17 -10.21
N THR A 697 3.98 -38.34 -9.51
CA THR A 697 2.67 -38.59 -10.13
C THR A 697 2.28 -37.45 -11.08
N LEU A 698 2.52 -36.19 -10.70
CA LEU A 698 2.25 -35.04 -11.58
C LEU A 698 3.12 -35.06 -12.86
N ASP A 699 4.38 -35.47 -12.75
CA ASP A 699 5.26 -35.64 -13.91
C ASP A 699 4.80 -36.78 -14.84
N LEU A 700 4.28 -37.88 -14.27
CA LEU A 700 3.68 -38.98 -15.04
C LEU A 700 2.39 -38.54 -15.75
N LEU A 701 1.49 -37.85 -15.03
CA LEU A 701 0.25 -37.30 -15.58
C LEU A 701 0.53 -36.28 -16.70
N LYS A 702 1.57 -35.46 -16.55
CA LYS A 702 2.04 -34.55 -17.61
C LYS A 702 2.46 -35.32 -18.86
N ALA A 703 3.32 -36.33 -18.70
CA ALA A 703 3.83 -37.12 -19.82
C ALA A 703 2.70 -37.88 -20.54
N LEU A 704 1.80 -38.51 -19.77
CA LEU A 704 0.61 -39.20 -20.25
C LEU A 704 -0.32 -38.23 -21.01
N GLY A 705 -0.62 -37.08 -20.40
CA GLY A 705 -1.46 -36.04 -20.98
C GLY A 705 -0.95 -35.56 -22.33
N PHE A 706 0.33 -35.18 -22.44
CA PHE A 706 0.89 -34.75 -23.73
C PHE A 706 0.89 -35.86 -24.79
N ARG A 707 1.23 -37.10 -24.40
CA ARG A 707 1.26 -38.26 -25.30
C ARG A 707 -0.10 -38.51 -25.94
N TRP A 708 -1.17 -38.47 -25.14
CA TRP A 708 -2.53 -38.74 -25.61
C TRP A 708 -3.22 -37.52 -26.19
N ALA A 709 -2.83 -36.30 -25.80
CA ALA A 709 -3.30 -35.08 -26.46
C ALA A 709 -2.89 -35.07 -27.93
N THR A 710 -1.65 -35.43 -28.23
CA THR A 710 -1.13 -35.52 -29.62
C THR A 710 -1.90 -36.56 -30.46
N ARG A 711 -2.41 -37.61 -29.81
CA ARG A 711 -3.14 -38.72 -30.46
C ARG A 711 -4.65 -38.58 -30.40
N SER A 712 -5.16 -37.50 -29.80
CA SER A 712 -6.60 -37.30 -29.61
C SER A 712 -7.33 -36.92 -30.90
N GLY A 713 -6.59 -36.49 -31.95
CA GLY A 713 -7.17 -36.02 -33.21
C GLY A 713 -7.87 -34.66 -33.10
N VAL A 714 -7.75 -33.97 -31.96
CA VAL A 714 -8.35 -32.64 -31.75
C VAL A 714 -7.66 -31.62 -32.65
N THR A 715 -8.42 -31.09 -33.59
CA THR A 715 -8.03 -30.04 -34.54
C THR A 715 -9.15 -29.01 -34.64
N ILE A 716 -8.91 -27.85 -35.24
CA ILE A 716 -9.96 -26.86 -35.50
C ILE A 716 -9.95 -26.53 -36.98
N SER A 717 -11.02 -26.91 -37.66
CA SER A 717 -11.33 -26.53 -39.03
C SER A 717 -12.49 -25.53 -39.06
N PHE A 718 -12.75 -24.98 -40.24
CA PHE A 718 -13.96 -24.17 -40.43
C PHE A 718 -15.21 -25.04 -40.25
N GLU A 719 -15.23 -26.29 -40.67
CA GLU A 719 -16.44 -27.14 -40.59
C GLU A 719 -16.82 -27.51 -39.14
N ASP A 720 -15.85 -27.54 -38.23
CA ASP A 720 -16.09 -27.82 -36.81
C ASP A 720 -16.92 -26.73 -36.10
N VAL A 721 -17.01 -25.53 -36.66
CA VAL A 721 -17.82 -24.44 -36.11
C VAL A 721 -19.25 -24.52 -36.65
N VAL A 722 -20.12 -25.22 -35.92
CA VAL A 722 -21.50 -25.47 -36.36
C VAL A 722 -22.47 -24.40 -35.84
N THR A 723 -23.14 -23.70 -36.76
CA THR A 723 -24.20 -22.72 -36.44
C THR A 723 -25.56 -23.43 -36.33
N PRO A 724 -26.40 -23.14 -35.32
CA PRO A 724 -27.73 -23.75 -35.21
C PRO A 724 -28.66 -23.25 -36.33
N ALA A 725 -29.37 -24.16 -36.99
CA ALA A 725 -30.31 -23.82 -38.08
C ALA A 725 -31.46 -22.92 -37.61
N SER A 726 -31.90 -23.06 -36.34
CA SER A 726 -32.95 -22.26 -35.72
C SER A 726 -32.56 -20.80 -35.44
N LYS A 727 -31.29 -20.41 -35.62
CA LYS A 727 -30.81 -19.04 -35.37
C LYS A 727 -31.62 -18.00 -36.15
N GLY A 728 -31.88 -18.24 -37.43
CA GLY A 728 -32.61 -17.29 -38.28
C GLY A 728 -34.03 -17.00 -37.78
N GLU A 729 -34.73 -18.03 -37.32
CA GLU A 729 -36.08 -17.94 -36.77
C GLU A 729 -36.11 -17.19 -35.43
N LEU A 730 -35.17 -17.50 -34.53
CA LEU A 730 -35.05 -16.83 -33.22
C LEU A 730 -34.75 -15.34 -33.37
N LEU A 731 -33.88 -14.96 -34.31
CA LEU A 731 -33.56 -13.56 -34.58
C LEU A 731 -34.77 -12.81 -35.16
N LYS A 732 -35.52 -13.43 -36.08
CA LYS A 732 -36.72 -12.83 -36.66
C LYS A 732 -37.80 -12.58 -35.60
N LEU A 733 -38.06 -13.54 -34.72
CA LEU A 733 -39.00 -13.38 -33.61
C LEU A 733 -38.59 -12.25 -32.66
N ALA A 734 -37.30 -12.09 -32.40
CA ALA A 734 -36.77 -11.01 -31.57
C ALA A 734 -36.89 -9.63 -32.26
N GLU A 735 -36.66 -9.57 -33.58
CA GLU A 735 -36.86 -8.35 -34.37
C GLU A 735 -38.31 -7.89 -34.35
N ASP A 736 -39.26 -8.80 -34.55
CA ASP A 736 -40.71 -8.49 -34.51
C ASP A 736 -41.11 -7.92 -33.14
N LYS A 737 -40.59 -8.50 -32.04
CA LYS A 737 -40.78 -7.97 -30.68
C LYS A 737 -40.15 -6.60 -30.50
N ALA A 738 -38.92 -6.40 -30.95
CA ALA A 738 -38.21 -5.13 -30.85
C ALA A 738 -38.90 -4.01 -31.67
N GLU A 739 -39.45 -4.33 -32.84
CA GLU A 739 -40.21 -3.40 -33.67
C GLU A 739 -41.51 -2.98 -32.97
N ASN A 740 -42.19 -3.89 -32.27
CA ASN A 740 -43.36 -3.56 -31.47
C ASN A 740 -43.05 -2.61 -30.32
N VAL A 741 -41.91 -2.79 -29.64
CA VAL A 741 -41.43 -1.85 -28.61
C VAL A 741 -41.14 -0.48 -29.22
N GLN A 742 -40.50 -0.45 -30.39
CA GLN A 742 -40.24 0.81 -31.11
C GLN A 742 -41.56 1.51 -31.51
N LYS A 743 -42.56 0.79 -32.01
CA LYS A 743 -43.90 1.33 -32.32
C LYS A 743 -44.60 1.92 -31.10
N LYS A 744 -44.46 1.31 -29.92
CA LYS A 744 -45.01 1.86 -28.66
C LYS A 744 -44.33 3.18 -28.30
N PHE A 745 -43.00 3.26 -28.46
CA PHE A 745 -42.24 4.49 -28.22
C PHE A 745 -42.61 5.60 -29.22
N ASP A 746 -42.71 5.29 -30.50
CA ASP A 746 -43.07 6.26 -31.55
C ASP A 746 -44.51 6.81 -31.35
N ARG A 747 -45.39 6.02 -30.71
CA ARG A 747 -46.74 6.43 -30.28
C ARG A 747 -46.77 7.19 -28.94
N GLY A 748 -45.63 7.35 -28.27
CA GLY A 748 -45.51 8.02 -26.97
C GLY A 748 -46.05 7.23 -25.77
N LEU A 749 -46.25 5.90 -25.91
CA LEU A 749 -46.80 5.04 -24.85
C LEU A 749 -45.75 4.65 -23.79
N ILE A 750 -44.47 4.70 -24.14
CA ILE A 750 -43.33 4.39 -23.27
C ILE A 750 -42.26 5.46 -23.40
N THR A 751 -41.47 5.63 -22.36
CA THR A 751 -40.31 6.54 -22.34
C THR A 751 -39.09 5.93 -23.05
N ASP A 752 -38.08 6.74 -23.40
CA ASP A 752 -36.84 6.22 -24.02
C ASP A 752 -36.08 5.25 -23.09
N SER A 753 -36.14 5.49 -21.78
CA SER A 753 -35.50 4.65 -20.77
C SER A 753 -36.14 3.26 -20.72
N GLU A 754 -37.47 3.22 -20.68
CA GLU A 754 -38.25 1.97 -20.73
C GLU A 754 -38.05 1.23 -22.05
N ARG A 755 -38.05 1.95 -23.19
CA ARG A 755 -37.74 1.39 -24.51
C ARG A 755 -36.39 0.68 -24.49
N ARG A 756 -35.34 1.33 -23.99
CA ARG A 756 -34.00 0.75 -23.92
C ARG A 756 -33.96 -0.50 -23.04
N GLN A 757 -34.61 -0.45 -21.89
CA GLN A 757 -34.66 -1.58 -20.96
C GLN A 757 -35.38 -2.79 -21.56
N GLU A 758 -36.57 -2.59 -22.16
CA GLU A 758 -37.30 -3.65 -22.85
C GLU A 758 -36.49 -4.25 -24.02
N LEU A 759 -35.82 -3.42 -24.82
CA LEU A 759 -34.95 -3.90 -25.91
C LEU A 759 -33.77 -4.72 -25.38
N ILE A 760 -33.13 -4.28 -24.31
CA ILE A 760 -32.02 -5.02 -23.68
C ILE A 760 -32.51 -6.39 -23.19
N GLU A 761 -33.67 -6.45 -22.54
CA GLU A 761 -34.24 -7.70 -22.04
C GLU A 761 -34.55 -8.68 -23.18
N ILE A 762 -35.20 -8.20 -24.26
CA ILE A 762 -35.49 -9.01 -25.46
C ILE A 762 -34.20 -9.62 -26.00
N TRP A 763 -33.18 -8.80 -26.26
CA TRP A 763 -31.95 -9.28 -26.87
C TRP A 763 -31.08 -10.12 -25.94
N THR A 764 -31.16 -9.91 -24.63
CA THR A 764 -30.49 -10.78 -23.63
C THR A 764 -31.09 -12.18 -23.70
N ARG A 765 -32.42 -12.27 -23.61
CA ARG A 765 -33.15 -13.54 -23.69
C ARG A 765 -32.88 -14.27 -25.02
N THR A 766 -32.96 -13.57 -26.16
CA THR A 766 -32.68 -14.17 -27.47
C THR A 766 -31.23 -14.69 -27.55
N THR A 767 -30.27 -13.98 -26.96
CA THR A 767 -28.87 -14.40 -26.96
C THR A 767 -28.69 -15.71 -26.17
N ASP A 768 -29.43 -15.88 -25.07
CA ASP A 768 -29.41 -17.10 -24.27
C ASP A 768 -30.11 -18.28 -24.97
N GLU A 769 -31.27 -18.04 -25.60
CA GLU A 769 -31.99 -19.03 -26.43
C GLU A 769 -31.10 -19.52 -27.60
N VAL A 770 -30.38 -18.61 -28.28
CA VAL A 770 -29.39 -18.97 -29.32
C VAL A 770 -28.22 -19.78 -28.73
N ALA A 771 -27.78 -19.48 -27.51
CA ALA A 771 -26.70 -20.21 -26.85
C ALA A 771 -27.11 -21.65 -26.49
N GLU A 772 -28.35 -21.86 -26.07
CA GLU A 772 -28.91 -23.20 -25.80
C GLU A 772 -29.08 -24.00 -27.09
N ALA A 773 -29.69 -23.40 -28.12
CA ALA A 773 -29.84 -24.03 -29.43
C ALA A 773 -28.49 -24.41 -30.05
N MET A 774 -27.50 -23.54 -29.92
CA MET A 774 -26.13 -23.83 -30.35
C MET A 774 -25.55 -25.02 -29.57
N ARG A 775 -25.62 -25.01 -28.24
CA ARG A 775 -25.07 -26.11 -27.41
C ARG A 775 -25.67 -27.47 -27.76
N ALA A 776 -26.98 -27.53 -27.98
CA ALA A 776 -27.66 -28.77 -28.38
C ALA A 776 -27.28 -29.24 -29.79
N ASN A 777 -26.85 -28.32 -30.65
CA ASN A 777 -26.47 -28.60 -32.04
C ASN A 777 -25.02 -29.08 -32.21
N PHE A 778 -24.15 -28.92 -31.19
CA PHE A 778 -22.77 -29.41 -31.25
C PHE A 778 -22.71 -30.93 -30.99
N PRO A 779 -22.12 -31.72 -31.90
CA PRO A 779 -21.82 -33.13 -31.64
C PRO A 779 -20.83 -33.28 -30.48
N ILE A 780 -20.95 -34.36 -29.70
CA ILE A 780 -20.10 -34.62 -28.52
C ILE A 780 -18.65 -34.92 -28.94
N ASP A 781 -18.44 -35.47 -30.12
CA ASP A 781 -17.15 -35.78 -30.73
C ASP A 781 -16.50 -34.57 -31.43
N ASN A 782 -17.21 -33.44 -31.53
CA ASN A 782 -16.67 -32.23 -32.13
C ASN A 782 -15.48 -31.69 -31.31
N PRO A 783 -14.34 -31.35 -31.94
CA PRO A 783 -13.16 -30.86 -31.24
C PRO A 783 -13.40 -29.62 -30.35
N ILE A 784 -14.22 -28.67 -30.81
CA ILE A 784 -14.55 -27.45 -30.05
C ILE A 784 -15.38 -27.80 -28.82
N TYR A 785 -16.32 -28.74 -28.96
CA TYR A 785 -17.11 -29.24 -27.84
C TYR A 785 -16.20 -29.92 -26.82
N ILE A 786 -15.35 -30.86 -27.25
CA ILE A 786 -14.41 -31.59 -26.40
C ILE A 786 -13.48 -30.63 -25.63
N MET A 787 -12.93 -29.61 -26.28
CA MET A 787 -12.04 -28.63 -25.63
C MET A 787 -12.72 -27.87 -24.48
N VAL A 788 -14.00 -27.54 -24.65
CA VAL A 788 -14.78 -26.79 -23.66
C VAL A 788 -15.32 -27.71 -22.56
N ASP A 789 -15.87 -28.87 -22.93
CA ASP A 789 -16.45 -29.84 -22.01
C ASP A 789 -15.38 -30.47 -21.08
N SER A 790 -14.21 -30.81 -21.63
CA SER A 790 -13.06 -31.27 -20.83
C SER A 790 -12.56 -30.23 -19.82
N GLY A 791 -12.92 -28.95 -20.00
CA GLY A 791 -12.40 -27.84 -19.23
C GLY A 791 -10.94 -27.48 -19.56
N ALA A 792 -10.37 -28.04 -20.64
CA ALA A 792 -9.01 -27.77 -21.09
C ALA A 792 -8.83 -26.30 -21.48
N ARG A 793 -9.70 -25.80 -22.37
CA ARG A 793 -9.65 -24.40 -22.82
C ARG A 793 -10.99 -23.93 -23.39
N GLY A 794 -11.35 -22.69 -23.04
CA GLY A 794 -12.53 -22.01 -23.57
C GLY A 794 -13.76 -22.15 -22.68
N ASN A 795 -14.82 -21.44 -23.05
CA ASN A 795 -16.13 -21.57 -22.41
C ASN A 795 -17.25 -21.49 -23.47
N PHE A 796 -18.44 -21.98 -23.14
CA PHE A 796 -19.58 -21.96 -24.07
C PHE A 796 -20.03 -20.53 -24.45
N MET A 797 -19.72 -19.50 -23.65
CA MET A 797 -19.99 -18.10 -24.05
C MET A 797 -19.06 -17.64 -25.19
N GLN A 798 -17.82 -18.11 -25.23
CA GLN A 798 -16.88 -17.85 -26.33
C GLN A 798 -17.31 -18.62 -27.58
N VAL A 799 -17.71 -19.88 -27.44
CA VAL A 799 -18.27 -20.67 -28.55
C VAL A 799 -19.51 -19.99 -29.11
N ARG A 800 -20.37 -19.43 -28.25
CA ARG A 800 -21.52 -18.61 -28.67
C ARG A 800 -21.12 -17.43 -29.55
N GLN A 801 -20.02 -16.73 -29.24
CA GLN A 801 -19.56 -15.61 -30.07
C GLN A 801 -19.01 -16.06 -31.42
N ILE A 802 -18.47 -17.28 -31.51
CA ILE A 802 -17.88 -17.84 -32.73
C ILE A 802 -18.97 -18.43 -33.64
N ALA A 803 -19.90 -19.22 -33.09
CA ALA A 803 -20.89 -20.01 -33.83
C ALA A 803 -22.34 -19.52 -33.67
N GLY A 804 -22.69 -18.88 -32.56
CA GLY A 804 -24.04 -18.40 -32.28
C GLY A 804 -24.26 -16.96 -32.73
N MET A 805 -24.11 -16.01 -31.81
CA MET A 805 -24.11 -14.56 -32.05
C MET A 805 -23.28 -13.87 -30.96
N ARG A 806 -22.79 -12.66 -31.25
CA ARG A 806 -22.04 -11.89 -30.24
C ARG A 806 -22.94 -11.27 -29.18
N GLY A 807 -24.11 -10.76 -29.57
CA GLY A 807 -25.10 -10.17 -28.65
C GLY A 807 -24.87 -8.69 -28.36
N LEU A 808 -25.35 -8.24 -27.21
CA LEU A 808 -25.28 -6.84 -26.78
C LEU A 808 -23.83 -6.43 -26.43
N VAL A 809 -23.49 -5.17 -26.71
CA VAL A 809 -22.16 -4.59 -26.41
C VAL A 809 -22.31 -3.26 -25.66
N ALA A 810 -21.35 -2.97 -24.79
CA ALA A 810 -21.32 -1.72 -24.04
C ALA A 810 -20.60 -0.60 -24.80
N ASN A 811 -21.08 0.63 -24.64
CA ASN A 811 -20.41 1.83 -25.10
C ASN A 811 -19.27 2.24 -24.12
N PRO A 812 -18.45 3.26 -24.44
CA PRO A 812 -17.38 3.71 -23.54
C PRO A 812 -17.87 4.21 -22.17
N LYS A 813 -19.14 4.66 -22.07
CA LYS A 813 -19.75 5.06 -20.78
C LYS A 813 -20.14 3.87 -19.92
N GLY A 814 -20.21 2.66 -20.49
CA GLY A 814 -20.65 1.44 -19.81
C GLY A 814 -22.15 1.14 -20.00
N GLU A 815 -22.87 1.97 -20.75
CA GLU A 815 -24.27 1.70 -21.08
C GLU A 815 -24.34 0.65 -22.20
N ILE A 816 -25.30 -0.26 -22.11
CA ILE A 816 -25.56 -1.27 -23.13
C ILE A 816 -26.18 -0.60 -24.36
N ILE A 817 -25.60 -0.87 -25.54
CA ILE A 817 -26.16 -0.42 -26.81
C ILE A 817 -27.39 -1.30 -27.12
N PRO A 818 -28.61 -0.75 -27.25
CA PRO A 818 -29.83 -1.53 -27.42
C PRO A 818 -29.93 -2.25 -28.77
N ARG A 819 -28.97 -2.01 -29.68
CA ARG A 819 -28.82 -2.73 -30.95
C ARG A 819 -27.71 -3.78 -30.81
N PRO A 820 -28.02 -5.09 -30.84
CA PRO A 820 -27.03 -6.14 -30.69
C PRO A 820 -26.23 -6.37 -31.97
N ILE A 821 -25.15 -7.14 -31.85
CA ILE A 821 -24.43 -7.76 -32.96
C ILE A 821 -25.04 -9.14 -33.21
N LYS A 822 -25.74 -9.29 -34.34
CA LYS A 822 -26.46 -10.52 -34.71
C LYS A 822 -25.52 -11.54 -35.35
N SER A 823 -24.51 -11.04 -36.06
CA SER A 823 -23.47 -11.83 -36.70
C SER A 823 -22.58 -12.51 -35.64
N ASN A 824 -21.97 -13.63 -36.01
CA ASN A 824 -20.91 -14.29 -35.25
C ASN A 824 -19.55 -14.16 -35.98
N PHE A 825 -18.46 -14.61 -35.35
CA PHE A 825 -17.14 -14.51 -35.98
C PHE A 825 -16.96 -15.44 -37.19
N ARG A 826 -17.76 -16.52 -37.29
CA ARG A 826 -17.78 -17.41 -38.47
C ARG A 826 -18.38 -16.73 -39.70
N GLU A 827 -19.51 -16.05 -39.52
CA GLU A 827 -20.24 -15.32 -40.59
C GLU A 827 -19.50 -14.06 -41.02
N GLY A 828 -18.75 -13.46 -40.10
CA GLY A 828 -18.09 -12.16 -40.28
C GLY A 828 -18.99 -11.01 -39.83
N LEU A 829 -18.38 -10.01 -39.20
CA LEU A 829 -19.11 -8.84 -38.70
C LEU A 829 -19.19 -7.76 -39.80
N SER A 830 -20.33 -7.08 -39.88
CA SER A 830 -20.44 -5.86 -40.69
C SER A 830 -19.54 -4.73 -40.13
N VAL A 831 -19.26 -3.71 -40.94
CA VAL A 831 -18.42 -2.57 -40.53
C VAL A 831 -18.96 -1.88 -39.27
N LEU A 832 -20.28 -1.70 -39.19
CA LEU A 832 -20.93 -1.08 -38.02
C LEU A 832 -20.84 -1.98 -36.78
N GLU A 833 -21.12 -3.28 -36.93
CA GLU A 833 -21.02 -4.25 -35.83
C GLU A 833 -19.58 -4.35 -35.30
N TYR A 834 -18.60 -4.38 -36.21
CA TYR A 834 -17.19 -4.38 -35.84
C TYR A 834 -16.84 -3.09 -35.09
N PHE A 835 -17.22 -1.93 -35.62
CA PHE A 835 -16.96 -0.63 -35.00
C PHE A 835 -17.55 -0.52 -33.59
N ILE A 836 -18.82 -0.85 -33.38
CA ILE A 836 -19.42 -0.81 -32.05
C ILE A 836 -18.73 -1.78 -31.09
N SER A 837 -18.28 -2.93 -31.58
CA SER A 837 -17.55 -3.91 -30.77
C SER A 837 -16.17 -3.42 -30.28
N THR A 838 -15.53 -2.50 -31.01
CA THR A 838 -14.22 -1.96 -30.63
C THR A 838 -14.25 -1.12 -29.36
N HIS A 839 -15.39 -0.49 -29.03
CA HIS A 839 -15.53 0.37 -27.86
C HIS A 839 -15.29 -0.41 -26.56
N GLY A 840 -16.01 -1.53 -26.39
CA GLY A 840 -15.86 -2.41 -25.24
C GLY A 840 -14.46 -3.03 -25.17
N ALA A 841 -13.91 -3.47 -26.30
CA ALA A 841 -12.58 -4.07 -26.36
C ALA A 841 -11.46 -3.08 -25.95
N ARG A 842 -11.47 -1.86 -26.51
CA ARG A 842 -10.48 -0.83 -26.17
C ARG A 842 -10.59 -0.38 -24.71
N LYS A 843 -11.82 -0.21 -24.21
CA LYS A 843 -12.06 0.13 -22.80
C LYS A 843 -11.53 -0.98 -21.88
N GLY A 844 -11.78 -2.24 -22.22
CA GLY A 844 -11.25 -3.39 -21.47
C GLY A 844 -9.72 -3.39 -21.35
N LEU A 845 -9.01 -3.10 -22.45
CA LEU A 845 -7.54 -2.98 -22.44
C LEU A 845 -7.04 -1.82 -21.55
N ALA A 846 -7.67 -0.64 -21.69
CA ALA A 846 -7.30 0.53 -20.90
C ALA A 846 -7.56 0.33 -19.39
N ASP A 847 -8.72 -0.22 -19.03
CA ASP A 847 -9.08 -0.50 -17.65
C ASP A 847 -8.20 -1.59 -17.04
N THR A 848 -7.82 -2.62 -17.81
CA THR A 848 -6.87 -3.66 -17.35
C THR A 848 -5.54 -3.06 -16.95
N ALA A 849 -5.01 -2.12 -17.75
CA ALA A 849 -3.76 -1.42 -17.45
C ALA A 849 -3.87 -0.52 -16.20
N LEU A 850 -4.95 0.27 -16.07
CA LEU A 850 -5.15 1.17 -14.94
C LEU A 850 -5.40 0.41 -13.63
N ARG A 851 -6.28 -0.59 -13.64
CA ARG A 851 -6.71 -1.30 -12.43
C ARG A 851 -5.65 -2.27 -11.90
N THR A 852 -4.74 -2.76 -12.74
CA THR A 852 -3.57 -3.52 -12.26
C THR A 852 -2.71 -2.69 -11.31
N ALA A 853 -2.58 -1.37 -11.55
CA ALA A 853 -1.86 -0.48 -10.64
C ALA A 853 -2.58 -0.33 -9.28
N ASP A 854 -3.92 -0.31 -9.28
CA ASP A 854 -4.72 -0.22 -8.06
C ASP A 854 -4.64 -1.50 -7.22
N SER A 855 -4.67 -2.68 -7.85
CA SER A 855 -4.48 -3.96 -7.17
C SER A 855 -3.09 -4.07 -6.55
N GLY A 856 -2.05 -3.69 -7.30
CA GLY A 856 -0.68 -3.62 -6.77
C GLY A 856 -0.54 -2.62 -5.61
N TYR A 857 -1.27 -1.50 -5.67
CA TYR A 857 -1.29 -0.53 -4.58
C TYR A 857 -2.04 -1.03 -3.34
N LEU A 858 -3.16 -1.75 -3.48
CA LEU A 858 -3.82 -2.42 -2.36
C LEU A 858 -2.90 -3.48 -1.74
N THR A 859 -2.32 -4.36 -2.56
CA THR A 859 -1.40 -5.42 -2.10
C THR A 859 -0.26 -4.83 -1.28
N ARG A 860 0.34 -3.73 -1.76
CA ARG A 860 1.38 -3.01 -1.02
C ARG A 860 0.88 -2.53 0.35
N ARG A 861 -0.28 -1.88 0.41
CA ARG A 861 -0.85 -1.42 1.70
C ARG A 861 -1.13 -2.57 2.67
N LEU A 862 -1.58 -3.71 2.15
CA LEU A 862 -1.80 -4.93 2.94
C LEU A 862 -0.47 -5.49 3.47
N VAL A 863 0.59 -5.51 2.66
CA VAL A 863 1.93 -5.92 3.12
C VAL A 863 2.44 -4.94 4.18
N ASP A 864 2.34 -3.64 3.96
CA ASP A 864 2.86 -2.63 4.89
C ASP A 864 2.16 -2.66 6.26
N VAL A 865 0.88 -3.06 6.34
CA VAL A 865 0.16 -3.20 7.63
C VAL A 865 0.46 -4.53 8.33
N SER A 866 0.87 -5.56 7.60
CA SER A 866 0.95 -6.93 8.12
C SER A 866 2.35 -7.56 8.07
N GLN A 867 3.35 -6.89 7.52
CA GLN A 867 4.72 -7.40 7.41
C GLN A 867 5.34 -7.83 8.74
N ASP A 868 4.93 -7.18 9.85
CA ASP A 868 5.45 -7.46 11.19
C ASP A 868 4.66 -8.59 11.90
N VAL A 869 3.65 -9.16 11.23
CA VAL A 869 2.85 -10.28 11.74
C VAL A 869 3.52 -11.60 11.42
N ILE A 870 4.28 -12.08 12.41
CA ILE A 870 5.08 -13.31 12.36
C ILE A 870 4.59 -14.24 13.47
N VAL A 871 4.63 -15.55 13.23
CA VAL A 871 4.39 -16.54 14.29
C VAL A 871 5.58 -16.55 15.25
N ARG A 872 5.37 -16.22 16.53
CA ARG A 872 6.46 -16.09 17.52
C ARG A 872 6.49 -17.20 18.57
N GLU A 873 5.37 -17.87 18.78
CA GLU A 873 5.24 -18.95 19.76
C GLU A 873 4.29 -20.03 19.22
N VAL A 874 4.35 -21.23 19.80
CA VAL A 874 3.50 -22.36 19.36
C VAL A 874 2.06 -22.17 19.85
N ASP A 875 1.89 -21.89 21.14
CA ASP A 875 0.58 -21.70 21.76
C ASP A 875 0.58 -20.46 22.67
N CYS A 876 -0.52 -19.71 22.66
CA CYS A 876 -0.78 -18.60 23.58
C CYS A 876 -1.69 -19.01 24.75
N GLU A 877 -2.04 -20.30 24.86
CA GLU A 877 -2.80 -20.93 25.95
C GLU A 877 -4.23 -20.39 26.18
N THR A 878 -4.72 -19.53 25.29
CA THR A 878 -6.07 -18.98 25.38
C THR A 878 -7.13 -20.02 25.01
N ASP A 879 -8.21 -20.11 25.80
CA ASP A 879 -9.38 -20.95 25.55
C ASP A 879 -10.41 -20.26 24.61
N ARG A 880 -10.13 -19.02 24.21
CA ARG A 880 -11.04 -18.20 23.39
C ARG A 880 -11.03 -18.67 21.93
N GLY A 881 -12.19 -19.13 21.47
CA GLY A 881 -12.45 -19.40 20.06
C GLY A 881 -13.65 -18.63 19.49
N LEU A 882 -13.78 -18.68 18.17
CA LEU A 882 -14.93 -18.23 17.39
C LEU A 882 -15.82 -19.42 17.07
N GLU A 883 -17.13 -19.20 17.04
CA GLU A 883 -18.10 -20.21 16.64
C GLU A 883 -18.39 -20.07 15.15
N PHE A 884 -18.28 -21.19 14.41
CA PHE A 884 -18.60 -21.25 12.99
C PHE A 884 -19.62 -22.34 12.72
N THR A 885 -20.58 -22.04 11.86
CA THR A 885 -21.57 -23.00 11.36
C THR A 885 -20.92 -23.92 10.33
N ILE A 886 -21.05 -25.24 10.55
CA ILE A 886 -20.50 -26.28 9.66
C ILE A 886 -21.58 -27.04 8.89
N ALA A 887 -22.83 -26.98 9.32
CA ALA A 887 -23.94 -27.64 8.65
C ALA A 887 -25.09 -26.67 8.33
N VAL A 888 -25.80 -26.93 7.24
CA VAL A 888 -27.04 -26.24 6.88
C VAL A 888 -28.12 -27.29 6.61
N THR A 889 -29.29 -27.09 7.22
CA THR A 889 -30.45 -27.95 7.01
C THR A 889 -31.28 -27.41 5.86
N VAL A 890 -31.26 -28.11 4.71
CA VAL A 890 -32.05 -27.75 3.52
C VAL A 890 -33.03 -28.89 3.24
N GLY A 891 -34.34 -28.62 3.34
CA GLY A 891 -35.37 -29.63 3.07
C GLY A 891 -35.36 -30.84 4.02
N GLY A 892 -34.93 -30.65 5.27
CA GLY A 892 -34.86 -31.72 6.28
C GLY A 892 -33.63 -32.64 6.20
N LYS A 893 -32.72 -32.42 5.24
CA LYS A 893 -31.40 -33.08 5.21
C LYS A 893 -30.31 -32.11 5.65
N VAL A 894 -29.48 -32.56 6.59
CA VAL A 894 -28.28 -31.86 7.05
C VAL A 894 -27.22 -32.02 5.97
N ARG A 895 -26.72 -30.89 5.44
CA ARG A 895 -25.65 -30.87 4.45
C ARG A 895 -24.49 -30.03 4.98
N PRO A 896 -23.23 -30.39 4.68
CA PRO A 896 -22.08 -29.54 4.97
C PRO A 896 -22.23 -28.14 4.37
N HIS A 897 -21.84 -27.11 5.13
CA HIS A 897 -21.89 -25.71 4.68
C HIS A 897 -20.96 -25.51 3.47
N ASP A 898 -21.42 -24.78 2.44
CA ASP A 898 -20.72 -24.68 1.14
C ASP A 898 -19.32 -24.02 1.24
N ALA A 899 -19.00 -23.36 2.36
CA ALA A 899 -17.74 -22.66 2.59
C ALA A 899 -16.82 -23.31 3.64
N LEU A 900 -17.02 -24.59 3.96
CA LEU A 900 -16.21 -25.30 4.97
C LEU A 900 -14.71 -25.27 4.71
N ASP A 901 -14.31 -25.30 3.43
CA ASP A 901 -12.92 -25.29 2.98
C ASP A 901 -12.18 -23.98 3.29
N THR A 902 -12.90 -22.86 3.34
CA THR A 902 -12.34 -21.52 3.55
C THR A 902 -12.54 -20.99 4.96
N THR A 903 -13.49 -21.56 5.71
CA THR A 903 -13.89 -21.10 7.04
C THR A 903 -13.25 -21.93 8.14
N VAL A 904 -13.50 -23.25 8.19
CA VAL A 904 -13.20 -24.12 9.33
C VAL A 904 -12.05 -25.09 9.05
N SER A 905 -12.01 -25.64 7.83
CA SER A 905 -10.93 -26.56 7.42
C SER A 905 -9.58 -25.88 7.60
N SER A 906 -8.58 -26.59 8.14
CA SER A 906 -7.24 -26.07 8.47
C SER A 906 -7.11 -25.24 9.76
N ARG A 907 -8.16 -25.18 10.60
CA ARG A 907 -8.15 -24.58 11.94
C ARG A 907 -8.04 -25.63 13.05
N VAL A 908 -7.83 -25.14 14.27
CA VAL A 908 -7.70 -25.96 15.49
C VAL A 908 -8.91 -25.74 16.38
N LEU A 909 -9.46 -26.80 16.97
CA LEU A 909 -10.57 -26.72 17.94
C LEU A 909 -10.15 -25.97 19.21
N SER A 910 -11.03 -25.10 19.70
CA SER A 910 -10.85 -24.36 20.96
C SER A 910 -11.48 -25.09 22.15
N ARG A 911 -12.49 -25.93 21.91
CA ARG A 911 -13.19 -26.72 22.92
C ARG A 911 -13.55 -28.08 22.34
N ASP A 912 -13.75 -29.04 23.24
CA ASP A 912 -14.24 -30.38 22.92
C ASP A 912 -15.59 -30.30 22.20
N VAL A 913 -15.73 -31.10 21.14
CA VAL A 913 -17.01 -31.31 20.45
C VAL A 913 -17.67 -32.54 21.06
N VAL A 914 -18.78 -32.32 21.75
CA VAL A 914 -19.53 -33.36 22.46
C VAL A 914 -20.86 -33.60 21.76
N VAL A 915 -21.14 -34.85 21.40
CA VAL A 915 -22.44 -35.28 20.89
C VAL A 915 -22.92 -36.44 21.76
N ASN A 916 -24.18 -36.36 22.22
CA ASN A 916 -24.79 -37.38 23.09
C ASN A 916 -23.98 -37.70 24.38
N GLY A 917 -23.17 -36.76 24.86
CA GLY A 917 -22.36 -36.93 26.08
C GLY A 917 -20.97 -37.55 25.85
N GLU A 918 -20.62 -37.92 24.62
CA GLU A 918 -19.28 -38.40 24.26
C GLU A 918 -18.48 -37.34 23.51
N THR A 919 -17.20 -37.18 23.87
CA THR A 919 -16.27 -36.28 23.17
C THR A 919 -15.82 -36.93 21.87
N ILE A 920 -16.31 -36.40 20.74
CA ILE A 920 -15.99 -36.91 19.40
C ILE A 920 -14.66 -36.32 18.89
N ALA A 921 -14.37 -35.07 19.25
CA ALA A 921 -13.14 -34.38 18.89
C ALA A 921 -12.65 -33.51 20.07
N PRO A 922 -11.46 -33.77 20.65
CA PRO A 922 -10.92 -32.96 21.74
C PRO A 922 -10.45 -31.57 21.29
N ALA A 923 -10.39 -30.64 22.24
CA ALA A 923 -9.76 -29.34 22.08
C ALA A 923 -8.29 -29.50 21.66
N GLY A 924 -7.84 -28.65 20.73
CA GLY A 924 -6.48 -28.74 20.17
C GLY A 924 -6.35 -29.66 18.95
N GLU A 925 -7.40 -30.42 18.57
CA GLU A 925 -7.41 -31.19 17.32
C GLU A 925 -7.48 -30.26 16.09
N GLU A 926 -6.72 -30.59 15.05
CA GLU A 926 -6.76 -29.90 13.74
C GLU A 926 -7.93 -30.44 12.90
N LEU A 927 -8.74 -29.54 12.35
CA LEU A 927 -9.87 -29.89 11.50
C LEU A 927 -9.44 -30.00 10.03
N THR A 928 -9.61 -31.17 9.44
CA THR A 928 -9.54 -31.37 7.98
C THR A 928 -10.94 -31.28 7.36
N THR A 929 -11.02 -31.21 6.03
CA THR A 929 -12.31 -31.23 5.32
C THR A 929 -13.07 -32.52 5.62
N ALA A 930 -12.39 -33.67 5.50
CA ALA A 930 -12.97 -34.99 5.79
C ALA A 930 -13.45 -35.08 7.25
N ARG A 931 -12.65 -34.61 8.20
CA ARG A 931 -13.03 -34.59 9.62
C ARG A 931 -14.22 -33.67 9.89
N SER A 932 -14.31 -32.54 9.19
CA SER A 932 -15.45 -31.62 9.31
C SER A 932 -16.73 -32.23 8.75
N GLU A 933 -16.66 -32.94 7.62
CA GLU A 933 -17.81 -33.66 7.04
C GLU A 933 -18.29 -34.81 7.94
N GLU A 934 -17.36 -35.52 8.60
CA GLU A 934 -17.68 -36.54 9.60
C GLU A 934 -18.47 -35.95 10.78
N LEU A 935 -18.04 -34.79 11.31
CA LEU A 935 -18.76 -34.09 12.37
C LEU A 935 -20.17 -33.68 11.95
N VAL A 936 -20.34 -33.23 10.70
CA VAL A 936 -21.67 -32.91 10.14
C VAL A 936 -22.54 -34.17 10.03
N ALA A 937 -21.97 -35.30 9.60
CA ALA A 937 -22.69 -36.58 9.54
C ALA A 937 -23.14 -37.08 10.92
N LEU A 938 -22.38 -36.74 11.97
CA LEU A 938 -22.70 -37.03 13.38
C LEU A 938 -23.70 -36.02 13.99
N GLY A 939 -24.20 -35.06 13.20
CA GLY A 939 -25.26 -34.12 13.60
C GLY A 939 -24.75 -32.83 14.25
N VAL A 940 -23.46 -32.50 14.14
CA VAL A 940 -22.89 -31.24 14.67
C VAL A 940 -23.20 -30.08 13.73
N GLU A 941 -23.88 -29.04 14.24
CA GLU A 941 -24.26 -27.86 13.44
C GLU A 941 -23.20 -26.74 13.46
N SER A 942 -22.53 -26.54 14.61
CA SER A 942 -21.49 -25.52 14.79
C SER A 942 -20.30 -26.07 15.58
N VAL A 943 -19.12 -25.49 15.35
CA VAL A 943 -17.89 -25.80 16.10
C VAL A 943 -17.20 -24.54 16.55
N ARG A 944 -16.51 -24.63 17.69
CA ARG A 944 -15.72 -23.52 18.23
C ARG A 944 -14.23 -23.73 17.95
N VAL A 945 -13.66 -22.85 17.13
CA VAL A 945 -12.26 -22.94 16.65
C VAL A 945 -11.42 -21.76 17.11
N ARG A 946 -10.12 -21.98 17.21
CA ARG A 946 -9.14 -20.91 17.47
C ARG A 946 -9.01 -20.01 16.23
N SER A 947 -8.69 -18.74 16.48
CA SER A 947 -8.52 -17.74 15.44
C SER A 947 -7.42 -16.75 15.82
N VAL A 948 -6.74 -16.21 14.82
CA VAL A 948 -5.81 -15.09 15.04
C VAL A 948 -6.50 -13.88 15.67
N LEU A 949 -7.81 -13.73 15.52
CA LEU A 949 -8.57 -12.63 16.14
C LEU A 949 -8.74 -12.80 17.67
N THR A 950 -8.60 -14.01 18.23
CA THR A 950 -8.75 -14.28 19.67
C THR A 950 -7.41 -14.51 20.39
N CYS A 951 -6.34 -14.72 19.62
CA CYS A 951 -4.99 -14.99 20.11
C CYS A 951 -4.43 -13.88 21.01
N GLU A 952 -3.86 -14.29 22.15
CA GLU A 952 -3.33 -13.42 23.23
C GLU A 952 -1.81 -13.28 23.22
N SER A 953 -1.17 -13.72 22.13
CA SER A 953 0.27 -13.55 21.94
C SER A 953 0.67 -12.08 22.04
N LYS A 954 1.72 -11.78 22.82
CA LYS A 954 2.22 -10.42 23.05
C LYS A 954 2.76 -9.80 21.75
N VAL A 955 3.50 -10.57 20.97
CA VAL A 955 4.12 -10.12 19.72
C VAL A 955 3.75 -11.09 18.61
N GLY A 956 3.11 -10.59 17.55
CA GLY A 956 2.70 -11.42 16.42
C GLY A 956 1.51 -12.32 16.77
N THR A 957 1.63 -13.61 16.46
CA THR A 957 0.58 -14.62 16.67
C THR A 957 1.18 -15.95 17.11
N CYS A 958 0.37 -16.83 17.72
CA CYS A 958 0.77 -18.21 17.98
C CYS A 958 0.38 -19.15 16.83
N ALA A 959 1.07 -20.29 16.70
CA ALA A 959 0.82 -21.27 15.65
C ALA A 959 -0.59 -21.89 15.76
N MET A 960 -1.00 -22.28 16.97
CA MET A 960 -2.30 -22.94 17.20
C MET A 960 -3.51 -22.05 16.88
N CYS A 961 -3.41 -20.74 17.00
CA CYS A 961 -4.49 -19.81 16.63
C CYS A 961 -4.54 -19.50 15.14
N TYR A 962 -3.43 -19.66 14.41
CA TYR A 962 -3.40 -19.56 12.95
C TYR A 962 -3.82 -20.89 12.29
N GLY A 963 -3.44 -22.01 12.90
CA GLY A 963 -3.66 -23.37 12.42
C GLY A 963 -2.66 -23.78 11.36
N LYS A 964 -3.12 -24.59 10.40
CA LYS A 964 -2.30 -25.18 9.34
C LYS A 964 -1.81 -24.13 8.35
N SER A 965 -0.55 -24.21 7.95
CA SER A 965 -0.01 -23.53 6.78
C SER A 965 -0.49 -24.22 5.51
N LEU A 966 -1.27 -23.49 4.71
CA LEU A 966 -1.97 -24.02 3.54
C LEU A 966 -1.01 -24.52 2.45
N ALA A 967 0.24 -24.07 2.45
CA ALA A 967 1.23 -24.52 1.48
C ALA A 967 2.01 -25.77 1.92
N THR A 968 2.24 -25.93 3.23
CA THR A 968 2.97 -27.10 3.75
C THR A 968 2.03 -28.27 4.02
N GLY A 969 0.75 -27.99 4.29
CA GLY A 969 -0.19 -29.00 4.75
C GLY A 969 0.11 -29.46 6.18
N LYS A 970 0.78 -28.64 6.99
CA LYS A 970 1.12 -28.91 8.40
C LYS A 970 0.84 -27.67 9.25
N LEU A 971 0.87 -27.82 10.58
CA LEU A 971 0.85 -26.68 11.49
C LEU A 971 1.92 -25.64 11.08
N VAL A 972 1.57 -24.36 11.16
CA VAL A 972 2.49 -23.27 10.78
C VAL A 972 3.74 -23.25 11.67
N ASP A 973 4.91 -23.04 11.05
CA ASP A 973 6.17 -22.99 11.76
C ASP A 973 6.39 -21.65 12.48
N VAL A 974 7.10 -21.68 13.61
CA VAL A 974 7.55 -20.47 14.30
C VAL A 974 8.55 -19.73 13.41
N GLY A 975 8.31 -18.43 13.21
CA GLY A 975 9.08 -17.59 12.30
C GLY A 975 8.44 -17.38 10.93
N GLU A 976 7.37 -18.11 10.56
CA GLU A 976 6.69 -17.87 9.28
C GLU A 976 5.99 -16.50 9.27
N ALA A 977 6.27 -15.71 8.23
CA ALA A 977 5.71 -14.37 8.03
C ALA A 977 4.30 -14.42 7.43
N ILE A 978 3.34 -14.89 8.22
CA ILE A 978 1.95 -15.10 7.81
C ILE A 978 1.24 -13.83 7.32
N GLY A 979 1.66 -12.64 7.78
CA GLY A 979 1.08 -11.38 7.32
C GLY A 979 1.37 -11.09 5.85
N ILE A 980 2.60 -11.32 5.40
CA ILE A 980 2.97 -11.15 3.98
C ILE A 980 2.18 -12.14 3.11
N ILE A 981 2.04 -13.38 3.57
CA ILE A 981 1.28 -14.43 2.87
C ILE A 981 -0.19 -14.02 2.76
N ALA A 982 -0.78 -13.52 3.84
CA ALA A 982 -2.16 -13.02 3.83
C ALA A 982 -2.35 -11.85 2.86
N ALA A 983 -1.44 -10.87 2.89
CA ALA A 983 -1.48 -9.72 2.01
C ALA A 983 -1.38 -10.11 0.52
N GLN A 984 -0.49 -11.04 0.18
CA GLN A 984 -0.34 -11.56 -1.18
C GLN A 984 -1.57 -12.38 -1.61
N SER A 985 -2.11 -13.22 -0.72
CA SER A 985 -3.27 -14.06 -0.98
C SER A 985 -4.55 -13.26 -1.24
N ILE A 986 -4.67 -12.08 -0.63
CA ILE A 986 -5.77 -11.13 -0.87
C ILE A 986 -5.47 -10.28 -2.12
N GLY A 987 -4.21 -9.89 -2.30
CA GLY A 987 -3.77 -8.96 -3.34
C GLY A 987 -3.71 -9.53 -4.76
N GLU A 988 -3.23 -10.77 -4.92
CA GLU A 988 -3.07 -11.43 -6.23
C GLU A 988 -4.42 -11.55 -6.98
N PRO A 989 -5.49 -12.10 -6.36
CA PRO A 989 -6.78 -12.19 -7.02
C PRO A 989 -7.47 -10.83 -7.16
N GLY A 990 -6.97 -9.77 -6.51
CA GLY A 990 -7.48 -8.40 -6.68
C GLY A 990 -7.43 -7.93 -8.14
N THR A 991 -6.49 -8.45 -8.92
CA THR A 991 -6.44 -8.21 -10.38
C THR A 991 -7.65 -8.86 -11.07
N GLN A 992 -8.03 -10.08 -10.67
CA GLN A 992 -9.16 -10.82 -11.21
C GLN A 992 -10.51 -10.22 -10.80
N LEU A 993 -10.63 -9.70 -9.57
CA LEU A 993 -11.83 -8.98 -9.10
C LEU A 993 -12.16 -7.78 -9.99
N THR A 994 -11.13 -7.18 -10.60
CA THR A 994 -11.32 -6.09 -11.54
C THR A 994 -11.68 -6.58 -12.95
N MET A 995 -11.16 -7.74 -13.37
CA MET A 995 -11.33 -8.34 -14.70
C MET A 995 -12.63 -9.15 -14.90
N ARG A 996 -13.32 -9.60 -13.86
CA ARG A 996 -14.60 -10.35 -14.01
C ARG A 996 -15.85 -9.48 -14.01
N THR A 997 -15.80 -8.27 -13.43
CA THR A 997 -16.86 -7.24 -13.59
C THR A 997 -17.19 -6.91 -15.05
N PHE A 998 -16.30 -7.23 -15.99
CA PHE A 998 -16.48 -7.00 -17.42
C PHE A 998 -17.41 -8.02 -18.10
N HIS A 999 -17.50 -9.25 -17.60
CA HIS A 999 -18.35 -10.29 -18.18
C HIS A 999 -19.80 -10.18 -17.69
N THR A 1000 -20.00 -9.70 -16.47
CA THR A 1000 -21.33 -9.41 -15.90
C THR A 1000 -21.87 -8.04 -16.31
N GLY A 1001 -21.02 -7.09 -16.72
CA GLY A 1001 -21.43 -5.77 -17.25
C GLY A 1001 -22.20 -5.80 -18.58
N GLY A 1002 -22.61 -6.98 -19.06
CA GLY A 1002 -23.56 -7.16 -20.16
C GLY A 1002 -24.96 -7.66 -19.71
N VAL A 1003 -25.15 -7.97 -18.43
CA VAL A 1003 -26.42 -8.46 -17.86
C VAL A 1003 -26.93 -7.43 -16.86
N ALA A 1004 -28.22 -7.09 -16.95
CA ALA A 1004 -28.86 -6.08 -16.11
C ALA A 1004 -28.69 -6.40 -14.61
N GLY A 1005 -27.94 -5.54 -13.90
CA GLY A 1005 -27.84 -5.53 -12.46
C GLY A 1005 -27.47 -4.11 -12.01
N ASP A 1006 -28.11 -3.63 -10.93
CA ASP A 1006 -27.86 -2.31 -10.35
C ASP A 1006 -26.35 -2.09 -10.15
N ASP A 1007 -25.90 -0.88 -10.44
CA ASP A 1007 -24.53 -0.36 -10.36
C ASP A 1007 -24.04 -0.28 -8.88
N ILE A 1008 -24.14 -1.38 -8.16
CA ILE A 1008 -23.55 -1.57 -6.84
C ILE A 1008 -22.09 -1.91 -7.08
N THR A 1009 -21.21 -1.13 -6.47
CA THR A 1009 -19.76 -1.20 -6.55
C THR A 1009 -19.17 -2.53 -6.02
N HIS A 1010 -19.42 -3.66 -6.69
CA HIS A 1010 -19.17 -5.03 -6.22
C HIS A 1010 -17.76 -5.60 -6.53
N GLY A 1011 -16.72 -4.76 -6.49
CA GLY A 1011 -15.36 -5.18 -6.84
C GLY A 1011 -14.29 -4.65 -5.89
N LEU A 1012 -13.08 -4.46 -6.44
CA LEU A 1012 -11.94 -3.92 -5.72
C LEU A 1012 -12.22 -2.62 -4.93
N PRO A 1013 -13.03 -1.65 -5.41
CA PRO A 1013 -13.35 -0.45 -4.63
C PRO A 1013 -14.02 -0.73 -3.29
N ARG A 1014 -14.90 -1.74 -3.22
CA ARG A 1014 -15.56 -2.14 -1.96
C ARG A 1014 -14.58 -2.80 -1.00
N VAL A 1015 -13.67 -3.63 -1.51
CA VAL A 1015 -12.58 -4.21 -0.70
C VAL A 1015 -11.68 -3.12 -0.12
N VAL A 1016 -11.33 -2.11 -0.93
CA VAL A 1016 -10.56 -0.94 -0.48
C VAL A 1016 -11.34 -0.12 0.56
N GLU A 1017 -12.65 0.07 0.37
CA GLU A 1017 -13.52 0.78 1.31
C GLU A 1017 -13.56 0.10 2.69
N LEU A 1018 -13.71 -1.24 2.69
CA LEU A 1018 -13.73 -2.08 3.90
C LEU A 1018 -12.38 -2.04 4.64
N PHE A 1019 -11.26 -2.32 3.95
CA PHE A 1019 -9.94 -2.28 4.59
C PHE A 1019 -9.48 -0.87 4.99
N GLU A 1020 -9.98 0.18 4.36
CA GLU A 1020 -9.74 1.56 4.80
C GLU A 1020 -10.72 2.04 5.88
N ALA A 1021 -11.66 1.19 6.32
CA ALA A 1021 -12.70 1.52 7.29
C ALA A 1021 -13.42 2.85 6.95
N ARG A 1022 -13.69 3.05 5.66
CA ARG A 1022 -14.40 4.23 5.16
C ARG A 1022 -15.90 4.02 5.36
N THR A 1023 -16.61 5.11 5.64
CA THR A 1023 -18.08 5.07 5.70
C THR A 1023 -18.61 4.83 4.28
N PRO A 1024 -19.43 3.77 4.08
CA PRO A 1024 -19.85 3.36 2.76
C PRO A 1024 -20.78 4.36 2.08
N LYS A 1025 -20.82 4.34 0.74
CA LYS A 1025 -21.84 5.08 -0.01
C LYS A 1025 -23.18 4.34 0.12
N GLY A 1026 -24.22 5.04 0.60
CA GLY A 1026 -25.52 4.42 0.88
C GLY A 1026 -25.52 3.61 2.19
N VAL A 1027 -25.12 4.26 3.29
CA VAL A 1027 -25.09 3.65 4.63
C VAL A 1027 -26.50 3.15 5.01
N ALA A 1028 -26.59 1.88 5.35
CA ALA A 1028 -27.74 1.31 6.04
C ALA A 1028 -27.55 1.50 7.55
N PRO A 1029 -28.34 2.37 8.22
CA PRO A 1029 -28.31 2.47 9.67
C PRO A 1029 -28.74 1.14 10.30
N ILE A 1030 -28.07 0.77 11.39
CA ILE A 1030 -28.39 -0.38 12.23
C ILE A 1030 -28.96 0.09 13.57
N SER A 1031 -29.79 -0.73 14.20
CA SER A 1031 -30.40 -0.39 15.48
C SER A 1031 -29.39 -0.37 16.63
N ASP A 1032 -29.32 0.74 17.38
CA ASP A 1032 -28.55 0.87 18.63
C ASP A 1032 -29.20 0.08 19.80
N VAL A 1033 -30.51 -0.16 19.77
CA VAL A 1033 -31.30 -0.74 20.89
C VAL A 1033 -32.32 -1.77 20.40
N THR A 1034 -32.77 -2.66 21.29
CA THR A 1034 -33.89 -3.57 20.99
C THR A 1034 -35.20 -2.86 21.31
N GLY A 1035 -36.18 -2.94 20.42
CA GLY A 1035 -37.43 -2.21 20.61
C GLY A 1035 -38.45 -2.38 19.49
N ARG A 1036 -39.43 -1.48 19.49
CA ARG A 1036 -40.47 -1.40 18.46
C ARG A 1036 -40.26 -0.22 17.53
N ILE A 1037 -40.55 -0.42 16.25
CA ILE A 1037 -40.37 0.59 15.21
C ILE A 1037 -41.63 1.45 15.08
N ARG A 1038 -41.43 2.76 14.92
CA ARG A 1038 -42.45 3.76 14.55
C ARG A 1038 -41.93 4.63 13.40
N PHE A 1039 -42.71 4.80 12.34
CA PHE A 1039 -42.33 5.71 11.26
C PHE A 1039 -42.88 7.13 11.45
N GLU A 1040 -42.05 8.13 11.13
CA GLU A 1040 -42.42 9.54 11.05
C GLU A 1040 -41.98 10.10 9.68
N ASP A 1041 -42.93 10.36 8.79
CA ASP A 1041 -42.64 10.82 7.42
C ASP A 1041 -42.67 12.37 7.31
N SER A 1042 -41.67 12.96 6.63
CA SER A 1042 -41.66 14.36 6.19
C SER A 1042 -41.69 14.46 4.65
N ASP A 1043 -41.82 15.68 4.09
CA ASP A 1043 -41.87 15.89 2.63
C ASP A 1043 -40.64 15.35 1.88
N ARG A 1044 -39.45 15.33 2.49
CA ARG A 1044 -38.19 14.91 1.84
C ARG A 1044 -37.51 13.70 2.47
N THR A 1045 -37.78 13.38 3.72
CA THR A 1045 -37.08 12.33 4.47
C THR A 1045 -38.05 11.48 5.27
N ARG A 1046 -37.72 10.21 5.48
CA ARG A 1046 -38.43 9.31 6.39
C ARG A 1046 -37.62 9.17 7.67
N LYS A 1047 -38.23 9.39 8.84
CA LYS A 1047 -37.62 9.07 10.13
C LYS A 1047 -38.14 7.72 10.62
N ILE A 1048 -37.22 6.90 11.10
CA ILE A 1048 -37.50 5.61 11.73
C ILE A 1048 -37.17 5.81 13.21
N VAL A 1049 -38.18 5.77 14.08
CA VAL A 1049 -38.03 5.91 15.53
C VAL A 1049 -38.10 4.53 16.15
N ILE A 1050 -37.15 4.22 17.04
CA ILE A 1050 -37.11 2.96 17.78
C ILE A 1050 -37.42 3.26 19.24
N ILE A 1051 -38.50 2.66 19.74
CA ILE A 1051 -38.96 2.76 21.12
C ILE A 1051 -38.34 1.58 21.89
N PRO A 1052 -37.38 1.82 22.79
CA PRO A 1052 -36.69 0.75 23.52
C PRO A 1052 -37.64 -0.07 24.40
N ASP A 1053 -37.44 -1.39 24.48
CA ASP A 1053 -38.23 -2.27 25.35
C ASP A 1053 -37.95 -2.01 26.86
N ASP A 1054 -36.81 -1.39 27.19
CA ASP A 1054 -36.32 -1.14 28.57
C ASP A 1054 -36.75 0.22 29.16
N GLY A 1055 -37.50 1.03 28.40
CA GLY A 1055 -37.97 2.35 28.81
C GLY A 1055 -36.93 3.48 28.70
N ALA A 1056 -35.79 3.23 28.04
CA ALA A 1056 -34.83 4.29 27.68
C ALA A 1056 -35.41 5.28 26.64
N GLU A 1057 -34.69 6.37 26.39
CA GLU A 1057 -35.13 7.41 25.43
C GLU A 1057 -35.28 6.87 23.99
N GLU A 1058 -36.31 7.37 23.28
CA GLU A 1058 -36.56 7.01 21.88
C GLU A 1058 -35.39 7.43 20.97
N ILE A 1059 -34.93 6.53 20.09
CA ILE A 1059 -33.83 6.79 19.17
C ILE A 1059 -34.37 6.95 17.74
N SER A 1060 -34.10 8.09 17.10
CA SER A 1060 -34.57 8.37 15.73
C SER A 1060 -33.46 8.31 14.67
N TYR A 1061 -33.72 7.63 13.55
CA TYR A 1061 -32.84 7.52 12.40
C TYR A 1061 -33.48 8.17 11.18
N THR A 1062 -32.76 9.06 10.49
CA THR A 1062 -33.27 9.70 9.26
C THR A 1062 -32.78 8.98 8.02
N VAL A 1063 -33.69 8.55 7.15
CA VAL A 1063 -33.41 7.86 5.88
C VAL A 1063 -34.10 8.54 4.70
N SER A 1064 -33.60 8.29 3.48
CA SER A 1064 -34.23 8.78 2.25
C SER A 1064 -35.54 8.05 1.97
N LYS A 1065 -36.58 8.75 1.48
CA LYS A 1065 -37.83 8.12 1.03
C LYS A 1065 -37.65 7.14 -0.13
N ARG A 1066 -36.54 7.26 -0.89
CA ARG A 1066 -36.20 6.33 -1.98
C ARG A 1066 -35.54 5.05 -1.48
N ALA A 1067 -35.12 4.99 -0.22
CA ALA A 1067 -34.47 3.81 0.34
C ALA A 1067 -35.50 2.69 0.53
N ARG A 1068 -35.16 1.48 0.10
CA ARG A 1068 -35.97 0.29 0.33
C ARG A 1068 -35.83 -0.14 1.79
N LEU A 1069 -36.93 -0.10 2.54
CA LEU A 1069 -36.97 -0.50 3.95
C LEU A 1069 -36.85 -2.03 4.07
N LEU A 1070 -36.18 -2.49 5.13
CA LEU A 1070 -36.15 -3.89 5.56
C LEU A 1070 -37.10 -4.17 6.72
N VAL A 1071 -37.72 -3.12 7.26
CA VAL A 1071 -38.48 -3.14 8.50
C VAL A 1071 -39.87 -2.57 8.29
N GLU A 1072 -40.82 -3.02 9.12
CA GLU A 1072 -42.24 -2.64 9.06
C GLU A 1072 -42.66 -1.89 10.34
N ASP A 1073 -43.75 -1.12 10.24
CA ASP A 1073 -44.25 -0.30 11.34
C ASP A 1073 -44.80 -1.18 12.46
N GLY A 1074 -44.46 -0.89 13.71
CA GLY A 1074 -44.79 -1.73 14.85
C GLY A 1074 -44.01 -3.05 14.95
N GLY A 1075 -43.12 -3.34 13.99
CA GLY A 1075 -42.23 -4.52 14.02
C GLY A 1075 -41.25 -4.46 15.19
N ARG A 1076 -40.89 -5.63 15.71
CA ARG A 1076 -39.82 -5.76 16.72
C ARG A 1076 -38.47 -5.85 16.02
N ILE A 1077 -37.47 -5.12 16.54
CA ILE A 1077 -36.11 -5.10 16.01
C ILE A 1077 -35.09 -5.36 17.13
N ASN A 1078 -34.04 -6.11 16.82
CA ASN A 1078 -32.95 -6.37 17.76
C ASN A 1078 -31.80 -5.38 17.57
N VAL A 1079 -30.91 -5.31 18.56
CA VAL A 1079 -29.66 -4.53 18.43
C VAL A 1079 -28.85 -5.04 17.24
N GLY A 1080 -28.43 -4.12 16.37
CA GLY A 1080 -27.59 -4.42 15.21
C GLY A 1080 -28.32 -4.73 13.91
N ASP A 1081 -29.65 -4.88 13.93
CA ASP A 1081 -30.43 -5.18 12.72
C ASP A 1081 -30.45 -3.98 11.76
N PRO A 1082 -30.28 -4.18 10.44
CA PRO A 1082 -30.30 -3.12 9.44
C PRO A 1082 -31.73 -2.63 9.14
N LEU A 1083 -31.91 -1.31 9.07
CA LEU A 1083 -33.22 -0.69 8.83
C LEU A 1083 -33.61 -0.61 7.35
N VAL A 1084 -32.62 -0.51 6.47
CA VAL A 1084 -32.80 -0.32 5.02
C VAL A 1084 -31.80 -1.18 4.24
N VAL A 1085 -32.11 -1.44 2.97
CA VAL A 1085 -31.17 -2.11 2.07
C VAL A 1085 -29.97 -1.19 1.81
N GLY A 1086 -28.76 -1.68 2.12
CA GLY A 1086 -27.52 -0.93 1.91
C GLY A 1086 -26.33 -1.55 2.64
N ALA A 1087 -25.20 -0.86 2.62
CA ALA A 1087 -23.98 -1.29 3.29
C ALA A 1087 -23.93 -0.75 4.73
N ILE A 1088 -23.62 -1.62 5.69
CA ILE A 1088 -23.47 -1.25 7.10
C ILE A 1088 -22.11 -0.56 7.31
N ASP A 1089 -22.07 0.49 8.14
CA ASP A 1089 -20.80 1.13 8.53
C ASP A 1089 -20.11 0.32 9.64
N PRO A 1090 -18.89 -0.21 9.42
CA PRO A 1090 -18.15 -0.95 10.44
C PRO A 1090 -17.92 -0.18 11.74
N LYS A 1091 -17.89 1.16 11.70
CA LYS A 1091 -17.75 1.99 12.91
C LYS A 1091 -19.01 1.95 13.79
N GLN A 1092 -20.19 1.84 13.18
CA GLN A 1092 -21.43 1.65 13.92
C GLN A 1092 -21.44 0.25 14.55
N VAL A 1093 -21.03 -0.78 13.79
CA VAL A 1093 -20.91 -2.15 14.31
C VAL A 1093 -19.97 -2.21 15.51
N LEU A 1094 -18.80 -1.55 15.45
CA LEU A 1094 -17.87 -1.50 16.58
C LEU A 1094 -18.49 -0.83 17.82
N ARG A 1095 -19.20 0.28 17.64
CA ARG A 1095 -19.81 1.03 18.75
C ARG A 1095 -20.95 0.25 19.41
N ILE A 1096 -21.75 -0.47 18.63
CA ILE A 1096 -23.00 -1.09 19.06
C ILE A 1096 -22.79 -2.55 19.49
N LEU A 1097 -22.14 -3.35 18.64
CA LEU A 1097 -21.98 -4.79 18.83
C LEU A 1097 -20.57 -5.18 19.34
N GLY A 1098 -19.64 -4.23 19.40
CA GLY A 1098 -18.31 -4.41 19.95
C GLY A 1098 -17.27 -4.97 18.98
N ASN A 1099 -16.05 -5.16 19.49
CA ASN A 1099 -14.86 -5.54 18.73
C ASN A 1099 -15.03 -6.84 17.94
N ARG A 1100 -15.58 -7.87 18.58
CA ARG A 1100 -15.65 -9.21 17.99
C ARG A 1100 -16.57 -9.22 16.76
N GLN A 1101 -17.71 -8.57 16.87
CA GLN A 1101 -18.70 -8.55 15.81
C GLN A 1101 -18.25 -7.72 14.61
N VAL A 1102 -17.55 -6.60 14.82
CA VAL A 1102 -17.00 -5.82 13.70
C VAL A 1102 -15.91 -6.60 12.94
N GLN A 1103 -15.12 -7.42 13.63
CA GLN A 1103 -14.10 -8.25 12.97
C GLN A 1103 -14.73 -9.32 12.07
N LEU A 1104 -15.76 -10.01 12.57
CA LEU A 1104 -16.53 -10.99 11.80
C LEU A 1104 -17.23 -10.32 10.62
N HIS A 1105 -17.90 -9.19 10.86
CA HIS A 1105 -18.56 -8.42 9.82
C HIS A 1105 -17.61 -8.02 8.68
N LEU A 1106 -16.41 -7.50 9.00
CA LEU A 1106 -15.41 -7.15 7.99
C LEU A 1106 -14.92 -8.39 7.22
N THR A 1107 -14.70 -9.50 7.92
CA THR A 1107 -14.23 -10.75 7.31
C THR A 1107 -15.27 -11.28 6.32
N ASP A 1108 -16.54 -11.36 6.74
CA ASP A 1108 -17.65 -11.82 5.92
C ASP A 1108 -17.90 -10.91 4.72
N GLU A 1109 -17.89 -9.60 4.90
CA GLU A 1109 -18.13 -8.64 3.81
C GLU A 1109 -17.04 -8.68 2.75
N VAL A 1110 -15.77 -8.78 3.16
CA VAL A 1110 -14.66 -8.94 2.20
C VAL A 1110 -14.81 -10.27 1.47
N GLN A 1111 -15.09 -11.35 2.20
CA GLN A 1111 -15.21 -12.69 1.65
C GLN A 1111 -16.39 -12.82 0.68
N LYS A 1112 -17.53 -12.18 0.95
CA LYS A 1112 -18.67 -12.08 0.02
C LYS A 1112 -18.26 -11.47 -1.32
N VAL A 1113 -17.41 -10.44 -1.33
CA VAL A 1113 -16.93 -9.84 -2.59
C VAL A 1113 -16.07 -10.83 -3.37
N TYR A 1114 -15.12 -11.52 -2.73
CA TYR A 1114 -14.29 -12.53 -3.40
C TYR A 1114 -15.11 -13.73 -3.91
N ARG A 1115 -16.02 -14.26 -3.10
CA ARG A 1115 -16.92 -15.36 -3.47
C ARG A 1115 -17.86 -14.99 -4.62
N SER A 1116 -18.39 -13.76 -4.64
CA SER A 1116 -19.24 -13.27 -5.75
C SER A 1116 -18.52 -13.29 -7.11
N GLN A 1117 -17.19 -13.20 -7.09
CA GLN A 1117 -16.34 -13.25 -8.27
C GLN A 1117 -15.74 -14.64 -8.52
N GLY A 1118 -16.14 -15.67 -7.75
CA GLY A 1118 -15.63 -17.04 -7.89
C GLY A 1118 -14.15 -17.19 -7.50
N VAL A 1119 -13.66 -16.36 -6.58
CA VAL A 1119 -12.32 -16.47 -5.99
C VAL A 1119 -12.46 -17.05 -4.58
N SER A 1120 -11.72 -18.13 -4.30
CA SER A 1120 -11.66 -18.75 -2.98
C SER A 1120 -10.37 -18.32 -2.27
N ILE A 1121 -10.53 -17.71 -1.09
CA ILE A 1121 -9.46 -17.30 -0.16
C ILE A 1121 -9.86 -17.81 1.21
N HIS A 1122 -8.92 -18.35 1.98
CA HIS A 1122 -9.22 -18.75 3.36
C HIS A 1122 -9.37 -17.52 4.27
N ASP A 1123 -10.39 -17.52 5.11
CA ASP A 1123 -10.75 -16.42 6.02
C ASP A 1123 -9.60 -16.01 6.97
N LYS A 1124 -8.70 -16.93 7.34
CA LYS A 1124 -7.55 -16.65 8.22
C LYS A 1124 -6.67 -15.50 7.71
N HIS A 1125 -6.56 -15.35 6.39
CA HIS A 1125 -5.78 -14.27 5.77
C HIS A 1125 -6.45 -12.91 6.00
N ILE A 1126 -7.77 -12.83 5.86
CA ILE A 1126 -8.54 -11.61 6.11
C ILE A 1126 -8.50 -11.28 7.61
N GLU A 1127 -8.64 -12.30 8.47
CA GLU A 1127 -8.54 -12.16 9.92
C GLU A 1127 -7.20 -11.56 10.38
N VAL A 1128 -6.09 -11.97 9.76
CA VAL A 1128 -4.75 -11.40 10.05
C VAL A 1128 -4.74 -9.89 9.80
N ILE A 1129 -5.32 -9.43 8.68
CA ILE A 1129 -5.38 -8.00 8.36
C ILE A 1129 -6.34 -7.26 9.30
N VAL A 1130 -7.51 -7.82 9.55
CA VAL A 1130 -8.54 -7.25 10.43
C VAL A 1130 -8.05 -7.15 11.88
N ARG A 1131 -7.22 -8.09 12.36
CA ARG A 1131 -6.53 -7.98 13.65
C ARG A 1131 -5.69 -6.71 13.74
N GLN A 1132 -4.95 -6.36 12.68
CA GLN A 1132 -4.11 -5.16 12.66
C GLN A 1132 -4.93 -3.86 12.64
N MET A 1133 -6.13 -3.89 12.04
CA MET A 1133 -7.03 -2.73 12.00
C MET A 1133 -7.58 -2.32 13.37
N LEU A 1134 -7.63 -3.25 14.34
CA LEU A 1134 -8.15 -3.05 15.70
C LEU A 1134 -7.09 -3.23 16.80
N LYS A 1135 -5.80 -3.12 16.45
CA LYS A 1135 -4.68 -3.30 17.40
C LYS A 1135 -4.60 -2.19 18.47
N ARG A 1136 -5.20 -1.02 18.21
CA ARG A 1136 -5.07 0.18 19.06
C ARG A 1136 -6.36 0.58 19.75
N VAL A 1137 -6.20 1.22 20.91
CA VAL A 1137 -7.25 1.84 21.70
C VAL A 1137 -6.96 3.33 21.86
N THR A 1138 -8.01 4.14 21.98
CA THR A 1138 -7.91 5.56 22.32
C THR A 1138 -8.18 5.73 23.80
N ILE A 1139 -7.24 6.34 24.53
CA ILE A 1139 -7.38 6.61 25.96
C ILE A 1139 -8.45 7.69 26.18
N LEU A 1140 -9.45 7.40 27.02
CA LEU A 1140 -10.49 8.35 27.44
C LEU A 1140 -10.06 9.08 28.70
N GLU A 1141 -9.66 8.32 29.72
CA GLU A 1141 -9.19 8.82 31.00
C GLU A 1141 -7.94 8.03 31.38
N PRO A 1142 -6.83 8.71 31.72
CA PRO A 1142 -5.56 8.03 31.97
C PRO A 1142 -5.49 7.40 33.37
N GLY A 1143 -6.41 7.72 34.28
CA GLY A 1143 -6.29 7.31 35.68
C GLY A 1143 -4.94 7.76 36.25
N ASP A 1144 -4.27 6.83 36.94
CA ASP A 1144 -2.91 7.02 37.49
C ASP A 1144 -1.81 6.44 36.57
N THR A 1145 -2.14 6.13 35.31
CA THR A 1145 -1.14 5.67 34.32
C THR A 1145 -0.41 6.85 33.66
N ASP A 1146 0.75 6.57 33.04
CA ASP A 1146 1.51 7.54 32.24
C ASP A 1146 0.88 7.87 30.88
N PHE A 1147 -0.28 7.29 30.55
CA PHE A 1147 -0.93 7.51 29.27
C PHE A 1147 -1.50 8.93 29.15
N LEU A 1148 -1.53 9.47 27.93
CA LEU A 1148 -2.17 10.77 27.67
C LEU A 1148 -3.61 10.58 27.20
N THR A 1149 -4.53 11.43 27.68
CA THR A 1149 -5.91 11.45 27.18
C THR A 1149 -5.95 11.69 25.67
N GLY A 1150 -6.72 10.87 24.94
CA GLY A 1150 -6.83 10.92 23.49
C GLY A 1150 -5.63 10.33 22.74
N GLU A 1151 -4.66 9.77 23.45
CA GLU A 1151 -3.55 9.04 22.84
C GLU A 1151 -4.03 7.71 22.25
N LEU A 1152 -3.45 7.35 21.10
CA LEU A 1152 -3.65 6.05 20.47
C LEU A 1152 -2.55 5.11 20.93
N VAL A 1153 -2.87 4.20 21.85
CA VAL A 1153 -1.94 3.23 22.43
C VAL A 1153 -2.24 1.84 21.89
N GLU A 1154 -1.22 0.98 21.83
CA GLU A 1154 -1.44 -0.44 21.53
C GLU A 1154 -2.24 -1.10 22.66
N ARG A 1155 -3.18 -1.98 22.31
CA ARG A 1155 -4.06 -2.62 23.28
C ARG A 1155 -3.30 -3.44 24.32
N THR A 1156 -2.25 -4.16 23.91
CA THR A 1156 -1.40 -4.96 24.81
C THR A 1156 -0.63 -4.10 25.81
N ALA A 1157 -0.09 -2.97 25.36
CA ALA A 1157 0.57 -1.99 26.22
C ALA A 1157 -0.42 -1.36 27.22
N PHE A 1158 -1.63 -1.02 26.76
CA PHE A 1158 -2.72 -0.54 27.63
C PHE A 1158 -3.11 -1.57 28.70
N GLU A 1159 -3.35 -2.82 28.31
CA GLU A 1159 -3.70 -3.90 29.25
C GLU A 1159 -2.58 -4.16 30.27
N THR A 1160 -1.32 -4.12 29.83
CA THR A 1160 -0.15 -4.32 30.70
C THR A 1160 0.02 -3.16 31.68
N GLY A 1161 -0.08 -1.91 31.20
CA GLY A 1161 0.01 -0.71 32.02
C GLY A 1161 -1.08 -0.66 33.08
N ASN A 1162 -2.33 -0.95 32.70
CA ASN A 1162 -3.43 -1.03 33.66
C ASN A 1162 -3.24 -2.15 34.69
N ARG A 1163 -2.74 -3.32 34.27
CA ARG A 1163 -2.49 -4.43 35.19
C ARG A 1163 -1.43 -4.08 36.23
N ALA A 1164 -0.39 -3.33 35.86
CA ALA A 1164 0.62 -2.84 36.79
C ALA A 1164 0.04 -1.86 37.81
N VAL A 1165 -0.69 -0.83 37.35
CA VAL A 1165 -1.31 0.19 38.21
C VAL A 1165 -2.35 -0.42 39.17
N VAL A 1166 -3.14 -1.38 38.70
CA VAL A 1166 -4.11 -2.10 39.56
C VAL A 1166 -3.41 -2.96 40.60
N ALA A 1167 -2.26 -3.57 40.28
CA ALA A 1167 -1.48 -4.35 41.24
C ALA A 1167 -0.90 -3.47 42.37
N GLU A 1168 -0.68 -2.17 42.09
CA GLU A 1168 -0.23 -1.17 43.06
C GLU A 1168 -1.41 -0.52 43.84
N GLY A 1169 -2.66 -0.86 43.52
CA GLY A 1169 -3.85 -0.33 44.20
C GLY A 1169 -4.35 1.03 43.69
N HIS A 1170 -3.84 1.47 42.53
CA HIS A 1170 -4.16 2.74 41.90
C HIS A 1170 -5.29 2.62 40.86
N THR A 1171 -5.76 3.76 40.34
CA THR A 1171 -6.90 3.82 39.40
C THR A 1171 -6.44 3.50 37.97
N PRO A 1172 -6.97 2.45 37.31
CA PRO A 1172 -6.58 2.11 35.94
C PRO A 1172 -7.09 3.15 34.92
N ALA A 1173 -6.44 3.21 33.75
CA ALA A 1173 -6.90 4.00 32.63
C ALA A 1173 -8.15 3.40 31.97
N SER A 1174 -9.04 4.26 31.46
CA SER A 1174 -10.18 3.89 30.62
C SER A 1174 -9.88 4.19 29.15
N ALA A 1175 -10.21 3.27 28.26
CA ALA A 1175 -9.96 3.41 26.82
C ALA A 1175 -11.09 2.84 25.97
N ARG A 1176 -11.25 3.37 24.76
CA ARG A 1176 -12.20 2.88 23.76
C ARG A 1176 -11.43 2.24 22.59
N PRO A 1177 -11.85 1.06 22.09
CA PRO A 1177 -11.30 0.51 20.85
C PRO A 1177 -11.44 1.47 19.67
N GLU A 1178 -10.44 1.51 18.79
CA GLU A 1178 -10.44 2.36 17.61
C GLU A 1178 -10.27 1.49 16.35
N LEU A 1179 -11.26 1.49 15.47
CA LEU A 1179 -11.15 0.88 14.14
C LEU A 1179 -10.37 1.82 13.21
N MET A 1180 -9.23 1.36 12.72
CA MET A 1180 -8.40 2.11 11.77
C MET A 1180 -8.36 1.42 10.41
N GLY A 1181 -8.42 2.22 9.35
CA GLY A 1181 -8.06 1.74 8.01
C GLY A 1181 -6.60 1.33 7.94
N ILE A 1182 -6.27 0.38 7.07
CA ILE A 1182 -4.92 -0.18 6.92
C ILE A 1182 -3.85 0.91 6.71
N THR A 1183 -4.15 1.99 5.96
CA THR A 1183 -3.20 3.10 5.76
C THR A 1183 -2.88 3.83 7.06
N LYS A 1184 -3.90 4.09 7.90
CA LYS A 1184 -3.71 4.75 9.21
C LYS A 1184 -2.99 3.82 10.19
N ALA A 1185 -3.31 2.52 10.15
CA ALA A 1185 -2.66 1.51 10.98
C ALA A 1185 -1.16 1.36 10.63
N SER A 1186 -0.80 1.29 9.34
CA SER A 1186 0.61 1.24 8.90
C SER A 1186 1.42 2.47 9.28
N LEU A 1187 0.82 3.67 9.30
CA LEU A 1187 1.50 4.89 9.74
C LEU A 1187 1.62 4.97 11.27
N ALA A 1188 0.80 4.21 11.98
CA ALA A 1188 0.83 4.07 13.43
C ALA A 1188 1.61 2.81 13.88
N THR A 1189 2.47 2.23 13.05
CA THR A 1189 3.44 1.23 13.51
C THR A 1189 4.44 1.85 14.51
N GLU A 1190 5.01 1.03 15.37
CA GLU A 1190 6.03 1.47 16.32
C GLU A 1190 7.34 1.85 15.62
N SER A 1191 7.71 1.11 14.57
CA SER A 1191 8.92 1.35 13.78
C SER A 1191 8.77 2.59 12.88
N TRP A 1192 9.43 3.68 13.25
CA TRP A 1192 9.46 4.89 12.43
C TRP A 1192 10.10 4.65 11.06
N LEU A 1193 11.04 3.69 10.95
CA LEU A 1193 11.72 3.35 9.70
C LEU A 1193 10.77 2.67 8.71
N SER A 1194 9.96 1.73 9.20
CA SER A 1194 8.91 1.08 8.41
C SER A 1194 7.89 2.11 7.92
N ALA A 1195 7.35 2.93 8.82
CA ALA A 1195 6.39 3.98 8.49
C ALA A 1195 6.95 4.99 7.46
N ALA A 1196 8.21 5.42 7.62
CA ALA A 1196 8.86 6.37 6.73
C ALA A 1196 9.08 5.82 5.31
N SER A 1197 9.26 4.50 5.18
CA SER A 1197 9.40 3.82 3.89
C SER A 1197 8.07 3.72 3.11
N PHE A 1198 6.95 3.78 3.82
CA PHE A 1198 5.62 3.63 3.25
C PHE A 1198 5.10 4.92 2.58
N GLN A 1199 4.71 5.92 3.39
CA GLN A 1199 4.12 7.19 3.00
C GLN A 1199 4.44 8.31 4.01
N GLU A 1200 4.26 9.56 3.59
CA GLU A 1200 4.39 10.75 4.46
C GLU A 1200 5.72 10.80 5.25
N THR A 1201 6.81 10.36 4.62
CA THR A 1201 8.16 10.21 5.19
C THR A 1201 8.55 11.40 6.09
N THR A 1202 8.33 12.63 5.65
CA THR A 1202 8.68 13.82 6.44
C THR A 1202 7.84 13.97 7.70
N ARG A 1203 6.55 13.63 7.66
CA ARG A 1203 5.68 13.70 8.85
C ARG A 1203 6.13 12.70 9.89
N VAL A 1204 6.44 11.47 9.45
CA VAL A 1204 6.92 10.38 10.32
C VAL A 1204 8.26 10.73 10.95
N LEU A 1205 9.25 11.15 10.14
CA LEU A 1205 10.59 11.51 10.65
C LEU A 1205 10.54 12.70 11.60
N THR A 1206 9.69 13.70 11.34
CA THR A 1206 9.53 14.86 12.23
C THR A 1206 8.95 14.46 13.59
N ASP A 1207 7.93 13.58 13.60
CA ASP A 1207 7.31 13.10 14.84
C ASP A 1207 8.29 12.21 15.63
N ALA A 1208 8.98 11.30 14.94
CA ALA A 1208 9.97 10.40 15.54
C ALA A 1208 11.16 11.16 16.15
N ALA A 1209 11.67 12.19 15.47
CA ALA A 1209 12.79 12.99 15.97
C ALA A 1209 12.44 13.81 17.23
N ILE A 1210 11.19 14.29 17.34
CA ILE A 1210 10.72 15.00 18.56
C ILE A 1210 10.60 14.03 19.73
N HIS A 1211 10.03 12.85 19.50
CA HIS A 1211 9.86 11.81 20.52
C HIS A 1211 11.15 11.02 20.83
N ALA A 1212 12.25 11.33 20.15
CA ALA A 1212 13.53 10.63 20.25
C ALA A 1212 13.41 9.09 20.11
N LYS A 1213 12.53 8.64 19.22
CA LYS A 1213 12.11 7.24 19.03
C LYS A 1213 13.24 6.30 18.61
#